data_AF-A0A7J3G7B8-F1
#
_entry.id   AF-A0A7J3G7B8-F1
#
_cell.length_a   1.000
_cell.length_b   1.000
_cell.length_c   1.000
_cell.angle_alpha   90.00
_cell.angle_beta   90.00
_cell.angle_gamma   90.00
#
_symmetry.space_group_name_H-M   'P 1'
#
loop_
_entity.id
_entity.type
_entity.pdbx_description
1 polymer ?
#
loop_
_entity_poly.entity_id
_entity_poly.type
_entity_poly.pdbx_seq_one_letter_code
_entity_poly.pdbx_strand_id
1 'polypeptide(L)'
;MRAALAALATVCILFVLLPIHGEEFQYPGWEVTWVNDFKGDRLTQRIEVFPINQWRNPRQTVEEDGGYTYNILLKYRPGTTIEYLDYSRIKVIQTEYGWEHVLFASRVVRTWQAALQYAAEHYEWARHLPKIRFKFYIEGVNETIPTPDIIIDPTRRCGNGACTISATLEEPYVKVLGNLAFLSHEFGHAIGLGHNDGYPRSYQYGFDWRGFRIGGWYPGDAWRPYPIFGPPDTFVLYALAVRFSSLRNASADDVLKFGGGWLSPPSNLTVISMPGEVWVYHYNVFDEGEGWISLSYPIAPITVTEGIYRETLCIKPFKDKSGENLPFVSDYGNGTRLVLHSYDVQRVTLTEEVTRVGGSSQTYYTYTLVPKKLLKYVMPYINESNVYRILIYDGIGPGWDNFTALTMNGQSLCFESLKDRLLAELRFGRAYRLEAGPVKVEAVSGWAYHDGKHVWALRKSVVKLAPAAESFQLSEDVRMVWRGQDAVVNVTSPMNLVDRLWKPQYLVRVEGLYSGLFKSVWVDKGSTVQIHPEKDVVDLGNGTRLVFKGFEGYNGTEIVVDKPLTLKPIWERQHKVRIESRYILSEEKYFTANETLYTLMPIVQEFGNGTVVELRNMTVYGQDGAVLATWNQSLSRGNMAMVKYTLTQPATVKVEWRILQTIRVDSVVKSFEERVENGSSIDVRRWLPETVELGNATRLALKAVYVDGARTGSWLITVSKPMHIRVEYLPQYLVSMALEAGEGYLAEPDNVVLEGGGETRVYTPPMAYIDSGTWRTVSIRYREAEVNVEQTVSIQGPGEYRLRTGLKTVRIKAVDVLGIPAPFTEAWIYPDIRATTAYDGQAKLPAAPPTETTIKASSPLGGGETALAADATEATIVIPLSTWTIVFIAAACSAAVLVLKISRRRRPRQQSSS
;
A
#
# COMPACT_ATOMS: atom_id res chain seq x y z
N MET A 1 28.73 -33.00 4.93
CA MET A 1 29.63 -31.82 4.89
C MET A 1 30.59 -31.80 3.69
N ARG A 2 30.92 -32.93 3.06
CA ARG A 2 31.09 -32.93 1.59
C ARG A 2 29.67 -33.05 0.98
N ALA A 3 29.13 -32.11 0.20
CA ALA A 3 29.65 -30.79 -0.13
C ALA A 3 28.66 -29.67 0.29
N ALA A 4 29.04 -28.85 1.27
CA ALA A 4 28.61 -27.44 1.33
C ALA A 4 29.37 -26.59 0.29
N LEU A 5 29.64 -27.20 -0.87
CA LEU A 5 30.52 -26.78 -1.95
C LEU A 5 29.94 -27.21 -3.32
N ALA A 6 28.62 -27.43 -3.35
CA ALA A 6 27.78 -27.33 -4.54
C ALA A 6 26.79 -26.16 -4.41
N ALA A 7 27.03 -25.26 -3.45
CA ALA A 7 26.36 -23.96 -3.36
C ALA A 7 26.93 -22.98 -4.41
N LEU A 8 26.85 -23.37 -5.69
CA LEU A 8 26.96 -22.50 -6.86
C LEU A 8 26.56 -23.27 -8.14
N ALA A 9 25.26 -23.51 -8.31
CA ALA A 9 24.69 -23.94 -9.59
C ALA A 9 23.26 -23.43 -9.75
N THR A 10 23.16 -22.27 -10.42
CA THR A 10 22.14 -21.99 -11.46
C THR A 10 20.70 -22.31 -11.11
N VAL A 11 19.89 -21.37 -10.61
CA VAL A 11 19.41 -20.19 -11.38
C VAL A 11 18.84 -20.58 -12.74
N CYS A 12 17.84 -21.45 -12.72
CA CYS A 12 16.87 -21.74 -13.78
C CYS A 12 15.68 -22.44 -13.09
N ILE A 13 14.41 -22.21 -13.42
CA ILE A 13 13.76 -21.25 -14.33
C ILE A 13 12.32 -21.12 -13.76
N LEU A 14 11.76 -19.92 -13.55
CA LEU A 14 10.79 -19.26 -14.43
C LEU A 14 9.78 -20.27 -15.06
N PHE A 15 8.46 -20.13 -15.06
CA PHE A 15 7.58 -18.97 -14.87
C PHE A 15 6.12 -19.50 -14.74
N VAL A 16 5.24 -18.73 -14.10
CA VAL A 16 3.90 -18.28 -14.59
C VAL A 16 3.05 -19.29 -15.42
N LEU A 17 1.79 -19.55 -15.06
CA LEU A 17 0.63 -18.86 -15.66
C LEU A 17 -0.70 -19.03 -14.87
N LEU A 18 -1.55 -18.00 -14.97
CA LEU A 18 -2.99 -18.03 -14.67
C LEU A 18 -3.78 -18.41 -15.94
N PRO A 19 -4.95 -19.07 -15.83
CA PRO A 19 -5.89 -19.23 -16.94
C PRO A 19 -7.11 -18.30 -16.83
N ILE A 20 -7.42 -17.53 -17.87
CA ILE A 20 -8.74 -16.91 -18.08
C ILE A 20 -9.14 -17.03 -19.56
N HIS A 21 -10.38 -17.48 -19.76
CA HIS A 21 -11.30 -17.44 -20.91
C HIS A 21 -10.94 -16.61 -22.17
N GLY A 22 -11.47 -17.02 -23.32
CA GLY A 22 -11.37 -16.29 -24.59
C GLY A 22 -12.69 -16.24 -25.39
N GLU A 23 -12.59 -15.68 -26.60
CA GLU A 23 -13.58 -15.67 -27.70
C GLU A 23 -14.88 -14.84 -27.47
N GLU A 24 -15.54 -14.24 -28.49
CA GLU A 24 -15.26 -14.20 -29.94
C GLU A 24 -15.60 -12.83 -30.61
N PHE A 25 -15.76 -12.79 -31.94
CA PHE A 25 -15.73 -11.61 -32.82
C PHE A 25 -17.03 -11.46 -33.66
N GLN A 26 -17.38 -10.26 -34.15
CA GLN A 26 -18.22 -10.09 -35.36
C GLN A 26 -18.28 -8.66 -35.95
N TYR A 27 -18.81 -8.53 -37.18
CA TYR A 27 -18.75 -7.31 -38.03
C TYR A 27 -20.02 -7.12 -38.91
N PRO A 28 -20.21 -6.00 -39.67
CA PRO A 28 -21.47 -5.26 -39.63
C PRO A 28 -22.34 -5.28 -40.91
N GLY A 29 -23.56 -4.73 -40.78
CA GLY A 29 -24.49 -4.48 -41.88
C GLY A 29 -24.94 -3.01 -42.02
N TRP A 30 -26.10 -2.83 -42.63
CA TRP A 30 -26.85 -1.58 -42.82
C TRP A 30 -28.19 -1.70 -42.11
N GLU A 31 -28.69 -0.63 -41.49
CA GLU A 31 -29.77 -0.75 -40.50
C GLU A 31 -30.59 0.54 -40.38
N VAL A 32 -31.87 0.54 -40.76
CA VAL A 32 -32.82 1.59 -40.34
C VAL A 32 -33.66 1.04 -39.19
N THR A 33 -33.47 1.62 -38.01
CA THR A 33 -34.01 1.10 -36.75
C THR A 33 -35.22 1.92 -36.33
N TRP A 34 -36.42 1.37 -36.52
CA TRP A 34 -37.63 1.88 -35.89
C TRP A 34 -37.69 1.39 -34.44
N VAL A 35 -38.26 2.22 -33.55
CA VAL A 35 -38.44 1.91 -32.13
C VAL A 35 -39.86 2.31 -31.72
N ASN A 36 -40.67 1.33 -31.32
CA ASN A 36 -41.94 1.60 -30.66
C ASN A 36 -41.75 1.56 -29.15
N ASP A 37 -41.73 2.74 -28.52
CA ASP A 37 -41.43 2.90 -27.09
C ASP A 37 -42.48 2.26 -26.16
N PHE A 38 -43.65 1.86 -26.68
CA PHE A 38 -44.71 1.18 -25.92
C PHE A 38 -44.58 -0.35 -25.89
N LYS A 39 -43.95 -0.96 -26.90
CA LYS A 39 -43.76 -2.43 -26.97
C LYS A 39 -42.32 -2.86 -26.76
N GLY A 40 -41.35 -1.96 -26.98
CA GLY A 40 -39.92 -2.30 -27.02
C GLY A 40 -39.49 -3.03 -28.30
N ASP A 41 -40.42 -3.30 -29.22
CA ASP A 41 -40.15 -3.91 -30.51
C ASP A 41 -39.27 -2.99 -31.37
N ARG A 42 -38.05 -3.47 -31.69
CA ARG A 42 -37.17 -2.84 -32.68
C ARG A 42 -37.36 -3.49 -34.04
N LEU A 43 -38.20 -2.88 -34.86
CA LEU A 43 -38.39 -3.26 -36.25
C LEU A 43 -37.28 -2.62 -37.10
N THR A 44 -36.09 -3.21 -37.01
CA THR A 44 -34.97 -2.89 -37.87
C THR A 44 -35.28 -3.38 -39.29
N GLN A 45 -35.60 -2.45 -40.18
CA GLN A 45 -35.78 -2.76 -41.59
C GLN A 45 -34.48 -2.50 -42.33
N ARG A 46 -33.82 -3.58 -42.74
CA ARG A 46 -32.70 -3.52 -43.69
C ARG A 46 -33.29 -3.14 -45.05
N ILE A 47 -32.99 -1.93 -45.53
CA ILE A 47 -33.55 -1.45 -46.80
C ILE A 47 -32.89 -2.19 -47.97
N GLU A 48 -33.65 -3.09 -48.59
CA GLU A 48 -33.35 -3.73 -49.87
C GLU A 48 -34.46 -3.30 -50.87
N VAL A 49 -34.08 -2.85 -52.06
CA VAL A 49 -34.86 -1.85 -52.83
C VAL A 49 -35.71 -2.45 -53.96
N PHE A 50 -37.04 -2.26 -53.92
CA PHE A 50 -38.01 -2.73 -54.94
C PHE A 50 -39.24 -1.79 -55.14
N PRO A 51 -39.97 -1.78 -56.29
CA PRO A 51 -41.02 -0.77 -56.63
C PRO A 51 -42.48 -1.30 -56.85
N ILE A 52 -43.54 -0.45 -56.78
CA ILE A 52 -44.94 -0.78 -57.26
C ILE A 52 -45.88 0.42 -57.67
N ASN A 53 -47.22 0.29 -57.67
CA ASN A 53 -48.25 1.00 -58.50
C ASN A 53 -49.65 1.18 -57.77
N GLN A 54 -50.69 1.99 -58.10
CA GLN A 54 -51.07 3.08 -59.06
C GLN A 54 -52.54 3.63 -58.75
N TRP A 55 -53.04 4.66 -59.48
CA TRP A 55 -54.46 5.13 -59.74
C TRP A 55 -55.08 6.36 -58.99
N ARG A 56 -56.22 6.86 -59.53
CA ARG A 56 -56.99 8.15 -59.28
C ARG A 56 -58.28 7.89 -58.45
N ASN A 57 -59.14 8.83 -57.96
CA ASN A 57 -59.62 10.14 -58.49
C ASN A 57 -59.86 11.26 -57.42
N PRO A 58 -60.95 12.08 -57.34
CA PRO A 58 -60.78 13.54 -57.25
C PRO A 58 -61.14 14.23 -55.92
N ARG A 59 -60.69 15.49 -55.79
CA ARG A 59 -60.98 16.53 -54.78
C ARG A 59 -62.20 16.33 -53.86
N GLN A 60 -61.95 16.42 -52.55
CA GLN A 60 -62.79 17.21 -51.64
C GLN A 60 -61.91 18.27 -50.95
N THR A 61 -62.45 19.48 -50.73
CA THR A 61 -61.74 20.55 -50.01
C THR A 61 -61.90 20.36 -48.52
N VAL A 62 -60.78 20.05 -47.85
CA VAL A 62 -60.69 20.08 -46.39
C VAL A 62 -60.91 21.53 -45.91
N GLU A 63 -61.78 21.72 -44.92
CA GLU A 63 -62.00 23.03 -44.29
C GLU A 63 -60.77 23.45 -43.45
N GLU A 64 -60.60 24.74 -43.13
CA GLU A 64 -59.38 25.25 -42.48
C GLU A 64 -59.09 24.63 -41.09
N ASP A 65 -60.10 24.03 -40.44
CA ASP A 65 -59.96 23.28 -39.18
C ASP A 65 -59.54 21.81 -39.37
N GLY A 66 -59.31 21.37 -40.62
CA GLY A 66 -59.02 19.99 -40.98
C GLY A 66 -60.27 19.10 -41.05
N GLY A 67 -61.46 19.67 -41.22
CA GLY A 67 -62.74 18.95 -41.24
C GLY A 67 -63.36 18.74 -42.62
N TYR A 68 -64.40 17.90 -42.65
CA TYR A 68 -65.07 17.40 -43.84
C TYR A 68 -66.59 17.53 -43.66
N THR A 69 -67.23 18.43 -44.42
CA THR A 69 -68.69 18.61 -44.36
C THR A 69 -69.39 18.03 -45.58
N TYR A 70 -70.15 16.96 -45.42
CA TYR A 70 -71.02 16.42 -46.47
C TYR A 70 -72.36 17.15 -46.52
N ASN A 71 -72.72 17.62 -47.71
CA ASN A 71 -73.99 18.25 -48.03
C ASN A 71 -74.94 17.21 -48.62
N ILE A 72 -75.99 16.87 -47.87
CA ILE A 72 -76.84 15.71 -48.13
C ILE A 72 -78.23 16.21 -48.53
N LEU A 73 -78.62 15.99 -49.79
CA LEU A 73 -79.89 16.44 -50.34
C LEU A 73 -80.89 15.29 -50.45
N LEU A 74 -81.93 15.30 -49.62
CA LEU A 74 -83.12 14.46 -49.82
C LEU A 74 -84.03 15.11 -50.87
N LYS A 75 -84.41 14.36 -51.92
CA LYS A 75 -85.49 14.77 -52.81
C LYS A 75 -86.85 14.48 -52.19
N TYR A 76 -87.69 15.49 -52.06
CA TYR A 76 -89.03 15.38 -51.48
C TYR A 76 -90.10 15.77 -52.51
N ARG A 77 -91.08 14.89 -52.70
CA ARG A 77 -92.11 14.99 -53.76
C ARG A 77 -93.45 14.50 -53.22
N PRO A 78 -94.18 15.32 -52.44
CA PRO A 78 -95.46 14.93 -51.85
C PRO A 78 -96.46 14.52 -52.93
N GLY A 79 -97.34 13.56 -52.62
CA GLY A 79 -98.29 12.98 -53.57
C GLY A 79 -97.69 11.96 -54.55
N THR A 80 -96.37 11.72 -54.54
CA THR A 80 -95.78 10.56 -55.22
C THR A 80 -95.85 9.31 -54.35
N THR A 81 -95.90 8.12 -54.93
CA THR A 81 -95.75 6.86 -54.18
C THR A 81 -94.29 6.41 -54.15
N ILE A 82 -93.81 6.03 -52.97
CA ILE A 82 -92.50 5.39 -52.77
C ILE A 82 -92.66 3.96 -52.26
N GLU A 83 -91.58 3.18 -52.36
CA GLU A 83 -91.53 1.82 -51.82
C GLU A 83 -90.98 1.81 -50.41
N TYR A 84 -91.68 1.12 -49.51
CA TYR A 84 -91.29 0.94 -48.12
C TYR A 84 -91.41 -0.54 -47.74
N LEU A 85 -90.42 -1.10 -47.03
CA LEU A 85 -90.47 -2.50 -46.59
C LEU A 85 -91.14 -2.61 -45.22
N ASP A 86 -92.34 -3.22 -45.18
CA ASP A 86 -92.94 -3.67 -43.93
C ASP A 86 -92.24 -4.95 -43.46
N TYR A 87 -91.22 -4.78 -42.60
CA TYR A 87 -90.50 -5.89 -41.98
C TYR A 87 -91.39 -6.83 -41.15
N SER A 88 -92.55 -6.39 -40.66
CA SER A 88 -93.47 -7.27 -39.91
C SER A 88 -94.17 -8.30 -40.80
N ARG A 89 -94.14 -8.09 -42.13
CA ARG A 89 -94.77 -8.96 -43.14
C ARG A 89 -93.82 -9.37 -44.27
N ILE A 90 -92.56 -8.92 -44.21
CA ILE A 90 -91.53 -9.05 -45.24
C ILE A 90 -92.09 -8.71 -46.64
N LYS A 91 -92.82 -7.60 -46.73
CA LYS A 91 -93.49 -7.18 -47.96
C LYS A 91 -93.18 -5.72 -48.28
N VAL A 92 -92.71 -5.47 -49.49
CA VAL A 92 -92.65 -4.10 -50.04
C VAL A 92 -94.09 -3.62 -50.26
N ILE A 93 -94.43 -2.53 -49.58
CA ILE A 93 -95.67 -1.79 -49.78
C ILE A 93 -95.36 -0.49 -50.53
N GLN A 94 -96.26 -0.08 -51.41
CA GLN A 94 -96.25 1.28 -51.94
C GLN A 94 -97.04 2.16 -50.97
N THR A 95 -96.44 3.29 -50.58
CA THR A 95 -97.04 4.27 -49.68
C THR A 95 -96.88 5.66 -50.27
N GLU A 96 -97.77 6.59 -49.91
CA GLU A 96 -97.64 7.99 -50.31
C GLU A 96 -96.44 8.63 -49.61
N TYR A 97 -95.68 9.44 -50.32
CA TYR A 97 -94.45 10.08 -49.84
C TYR A 97 -94.77 11.35 -49.03
N GLY A 98 -95.27 11.15 -47.81
CA GLY A 98 -95.52 12.23 -46.85
C GLY A 98 -94.28 12.66 -46.05
N TRP A 99 -94.51 13.54 -45.07
CA TRP A 99 -93.47 14.19 -44.27
C TRP A 99 -92.82 13.26 -43.24
N GLU A 100 -93.53 12.22 -42.80
CA GLU A 100 -93.03 11.15 -41.95
C GLU A 100 -91.82 10.41 -42.55
N HIS A 101 -91.77 10.28 -43.88
CA HIS A 101 -90.61 9.70 -44.59
C HIS A 101 -89.41 10.66 -44.64
N VAL A 102 -89.65 11.97 -44.78
CA VAL A 102 -88.61 13.01 -44.65
C VAL A 102 -88.04 13.03 -43.23
N LEU A 103 -88.91 12.94 -42.22
CA LEU A 103 -88.53 12.83 -40.82
C LEU A 103 -87.72 11.54 -40.57
N PHE A 104 -88.10 10.40 -41.17
CA PHE A 104 -87.30 9.17 -41.11
C PHE A 104 -85.89 9.36 -41.71
N ALA A 105 -85.77 9.89 -42.93
CA ALA A 105 -84.48 10.10 -43.58
C ALA A 105 -83.58 11.06 -42.78
N SER A 106 -84.13 12.16 -42.25
CA SER A 106 -83.39 13.09 -41.40
C SER A 106 -82.93 12.46 -40.07
N ARG A 107 -83.69 11.51 -39.52
CA ARG A 107 -83.29 10.72 -38.34
C ARG A 107 -82.14 9.78 -38.66
N VAL A 108 -82.14 9.09 -39.80
CA VAL A 108 -81.03 8.21 -40.22
C VAL A 108 -79.71 8.97 -40.28
N VAL A 109 -79.68 10.14 -40.92
CA VAL A 109 -78.46 10.97 -41.03
C VAL A 109 -78.01 11.48 -39.66
N ARG A 110 -78.93 11.90 -38.78
CA ARG A 110 -78.61 12.28 -37.40
C ARG A 110 -78.10 11.12 -36.55
N THR A 111 -78.62 9.91 -36.73
CA THR A 111 -78.14 8.70 -36.05
C THR A 111 -76.71 8.36 -36.49
N TRP A 112 -76.40 8.47 -37.78
CA TRP A 112 -75.02 8.33 -38.27
C TRP A 112 -74.09 9.41 -37.70
N GLN A 113 -74.52 10.68 -37.66
CA GLN A 113 -73.72 11.74 -37.04
C GLN A 113 -73.46 11.46 -35.54
N ALA A 114 -74.49 11.02 -34.81
CA ALA A 114 -74.38 10.67 -33.39
C ALA A 114 -73.52 9.41 -33.16
N ALA A 115 -73.56 8.43 -34.06
CA ALA A 115 -72.71 7.24 -34.01
C ALA A 115 -71.23 7.59 -34.26
N LEU A 116 -70.94 8.45 -35.23
CA LEU A 116 -69.58 8.97 -35.49
C LEU A 116 -69.06 9.81 -34.32
N GLN A 117 -69.90 10.68 -33.75
CA GLN A 117 -69.55 11.49 -32.58
C GLN A 117 -69.31 10.61 -31.33
N TYR A 118 -70.18 9.64 -31.05
CA TYR A 118 -69.99 8.70 -29.94
C TYR A 118 -68.70 7.88 -30.11
N ALA A 119 -68.46 7.37 -31.32
CA ALA A 119 -67.26 6.59 -31.62
C ALA A 119 -65.97 7.44 -31.59
N ALA A 120 -66.06 8.74 -31.87
CA ALA A 120 -64.99 9.70 -31.64
C ALA A 120 -64.74 9.96 -30.14
N GLU A 121 -65.79 10.04 -29.33
CA GLU A 121 -65.67 10.33 -27.90
C GLU A 121 -65.18 9.11 -27.09
N HIS A 122 -65.49 7.88 -27.53
CA HIS A 122 -65.30 6.65 -26.75
C HIS A 122 -64.24 5.68 -27.33
N TYR A 123 -63.69 5.94 -28.52
CA TYR A 123 -62.58 5.17 -29.11
C TYR A 123 -61.50 6.12 -29.66
N GLU A 124 -60.30 5.61 -29.99
CA GLU A 124 -59.14 6.43 -30.42
C GLU A 124 -59.34 7.21 -31.74
N TRP A 125 -60.48 7.03 -32.42
CA TRP A 125 -60.89 7.72 -33.64
C TRP A 125 -61.23 9.22 -33.43
N ALA A 126 -61.15 9.69 -32.18
CA ALA A 126 -61.36 11.05 -31.67
C ALA A 126 -60.80 12.21 -32.51
N ARG A 127 -59.73 12.02 -33.28
CA ARG A 127 -59.07 13.11 -34.03
C ARG A 127 -59.75 13.48 -35.35
N HIS A 128 -60.54 12.57 -35.91
CA HIS A 128 -61.03 12.70 -37.29
C HIS A 128 -62.54 12.55 -37.44
N LEU A 129 -63.14 11.52 -36.82
CA LEU A 129 -64.59 11.30 -36.94
C LEU A 129 -65.47 12.46 -36.42
N PRO A 130 -65.12 13.24 -35.37
CA PRO A 130 -65.97 14.36 -34.95
C PRO A 130 -65.76 15.60 -35.84
N LYS A 131 -64.82 15.54 -36.80
CA LYS A 131 -64.69 16.53 -37.87
C LYS A 131 -65.51 16.20 -39.12
N ILE A 132 -66.16 15.02 -39.17
CA ILE A 132 -67.11 14.67 -40.21
C ILE A 132 -68.46 15.31 -39.85
N ARG A 133 -68.88 16.29 -40.64
CA ARG A 133 -70.09 17.09 -40.41
C ARG A 133 -71.13 16.77 -41.47
N PHE A 134 -72.39 16.59 -41.07
CA PHE A 134 -73.51 16.33 -41.99
C PHE A 134 -74.47 17.52 -42.02
N LYS A 135 -74.65 18.13 -43.19
CA LYS A 135 -75.66 19.17 -43.44
C LYS A 135 -76.77 18.57 -44.30
N PHE A 136 -77.97 18.43 -43.73
CA PHE A 136 -79.11 17.79 -44.38
C PHE A 136 -80.08 18.82 -44.97
N TYR A 137 -80.37 18.70 -46.26
CA TYR A 137 -81.21 19.59 -47.05
C TYR A 137 -82.35 18.81 -47.70
N ILE A 138 -83.46 19.50 -48.01
CA ILE A 138 -84.67 18.91 -48.60
C ILE A 138 -85.05 19.71 -49.87
N GLU A 139 -85.17 19.00 -51.00
CA GLU A 139 -85.60 19.55 -52.31
C GLU A 139 -86.96 20.26 -52.13
N GLY A 140 -87.04 21.53 -52.54
CA GLY A 140 -88.26 22.35 -52.43
C GLY A 140 -88.54 22.97 -51.05
N VAL A 141 -87.71 22.71 -50.02
CA VAL A 141 -87.85 23.31 -48.67
C VAL A 141 -86.66 24.21 -48.32
N ASN A 142 -85.46 23.89 -48.79
CA ASN A 142 -84.28 24.76 -48.65
C ASN A 142 -84.08 25.61 -49.92
N GLU A 143 -84.19 26.94 -49.79
CA GLU A 143 -84.13 27.88 -50.92
C GLU A 143 -82.75 27.92 -51.63
N THR A 144 -81.67 27.70 -50.87
CA THR A 144 -80.31 27.57 -51.40
C THR A 144 -79.66 26.31 -50.84
N ILE A 145 -79.19 25.44 -51.74
CA ILE A 145 -78.53 24.18 -51.41
C ILE A 145 -77.12 24.25 -52.05
N PRO A 146 -76.01 24.01 -51.31
CA PRO A 146 -74.69 23.86 -51.90
C PRO A 146 -74.66 22.71 -52.91
N THR A 147 -73.58 22.58 -53.71
CA THR A 147 -73.39 21.35 -54.51
C THR A 147 -73.44 20.14 -53.55
N PRO A 148 -74.42 19.23 -53.68
CA PRO A 148 -74.59 18.15 -52.73
C PRO A 148 -73.53 17.09 -52.97
N ASP A 149 -72.90 16.61 -51.90
CA ASP A 149 -71.97 15.47 -51.92
C ASP A 149 -72.74 14.13 -51.98
N ILE A 150 -73.94 14.09 -51.40
CA ILE A 150 -74.83 12.92 -51.39
C ILE A 150 -76.26 13.35 -51.74
N ILE A 151 -76.93 12.62 -52.64
CA ILE A 151 -78.34 12.84 -52.99
C ILE A 151 -79.15 11.58 -52.68
N ILE A 152 -80.18 11.70 -51.85
CA ILE A 152 -81.12 10.63 -51.52
C ILE A 152 -82.40 10.83 -52.34
N ASP A 153 -82.75 9.90 -53.22
CA ASP A 153 -83.92 9.98 -54.12
C ASP A 153 -84.76 8.70 -54.04
N PRO A 154 -85.68 8.60 -53.07
CA PRO A 154 -86.53 7.41 -52.89
C PRO A 154 -87.62 7.29 -53.97
N THR A 155 -87.79 8.30 -54.82
CA THR A 155 -88.79 8.30 -55.90
C THR A 155 -88.33 7.54 -57.14
N ARG A 156 -87.05 7.11 -57.18
CA ARG A 156 -86.47 6.31 -58.25
C ARG A 156 -86.21 4.87 -57.78
N ARG A 157 -86.80 3.90 -58.48
CA ARG A 157 -86.42 2.49 -58.38
C ARG A 157 -85.02 2.27 -58.96
N CYS A 158 -84.26 1.36 -58.35
CA CYS A 158 -83.04 0.79 -58.94
C CYS A 158 -83.39 -0.06 -60.18
N GLY A 159 -82.55 -0.01 -61.23
CA GLY A 159 -82.90 -0.55 -62.55
C GLY A 159 -83.10 -2.07 -62.63
N ASN A 160 -82.59 -2.83 -61.66
CA ASN A 160 -82.73 -4.27 -61.56
C ASN A 160 -83.73 -4.63 -60.46
N GLY A 161 -84.84 -5.30 -60.80
CA GLY A 161 -86.03 -5.52 -59.96
C GLY A 161 -85.90 -6.41 -58.72
N ALA A 162 -84.68 -6.58 -58.19
CA ALA A 162 -84.39 -7.23 -56.91
C ALA A 162 -83.50 -6.36 -55.99
N CYS A 163 -83.05 -5.19 -56.46
CA CYS A 163 -82.21 -4.25 -55.72
C CYS A 163 -83.08 -3.31 -54.87
N THR A 164 -82.97 -3.39 -53.54
CA THR A 164 -83.86 -2.65 -52.61
C THR A 164 -83.45 -1.19 -52.42
N ILE A 165 -82.16 -0.90 -52.32
CA ILE A 165 -81.51 0.39 -52.62
C ILE A 165 -80.16 0.07 -53.26
N SER A 166 -79.57 1.02 -53.99
CA SER A 166 -78.12 1.07 -54.17
C SER A 166 -77.57 2.50 -54.04
N ALA A 167 -76.43 2.65 -53.38
CA ALA A 167 -75.55 3.80 -53.46
C ALA A 167 -74.70 3.74 -54.74
N THR A 168 -74.84 4.72 -55.64
CA THR A 168 -74.16 4.79 -56.94
C THR A 168 -73.36 6.09 -57.07
N LEU A 169 -72.07 5.97 -57.43
CA LEU A 169 -71.23 7.13 -57.75
C LEU A 169 -71.66 7.75 -59.08
N GLU A 170 -72.09 9.02 -59.04
CA GLU A 170 -72.43 9.82 -60.23
C GLU A 170 -71.73 11.19 -60.08
N GLU A 171 -70.49 11.29 -60.58
CA GLU A 171 -69.65 12.50 -60.39
C GLU A 171 -70.43 13.79 -60.71
N PRO A 172 -70.45 14.79 -59.80
CA PRO A 172 -69.54 14.98 -58.67
C PRO A 172 -69.98 14.36 -57.32
N TYR A 173 -71.02 13.54 -57.25
CA TYR A 173 -71.66 13.13 -55.98
C TYR A 173 -72.02 11.64 -55.89
N VAL A 174 -72.51 11.18 -54.73
CA VAL A 174 -73.10 9.84 -54.58
C VAL A 174 -74.62 9.94 -54.58
N LYS A 175 -75.32 9.12 -55.39
CA LYS A 175 -76.78 8.97 -55.31
C LYS A 175 -77.16 7.73 -54.50
N VAL A 176 -78.16 7.84 -53.63
CA VAL A 176 -78.79 6.72 -52.91
C VAL A 176 -80.23 6.63 -53.38
N LEU A 177 -80.59 5.53 -54.05
CA LEU A 177 -81.86 5.38 -54.77
C LEU A 177 -82.72 4.23 -54.22
N GLY A 178 -84.02 4.42 -54.00
CA GLY A 178 -84.98 3.34 -53.72
C GLY A 178 -85.61 3.29 -52.31
N ASN A 179 -85.85 2.09 -51.79
CA ASN A 179 -86.69 1.82 -50.62
C ASN A 179 -86.06 2.26 -49.29
N LEU A 180 -86.63 3.32 -48.70
CA LEU A 180 -86.08 4.01 -47.52
C LEU A 180 -85.74 3.11 -46.32
N ALA A 181 -86.34 1.92 -46.19
CA ALA A 181 -85.99 0.95 -45.15
C ALA A 181 -84.48 0.63 -45.09
N PHE A 182 -83.78 0.67 -46.25
CA PHE A 182 -82.34 0.39 -46.36
C PHE A 182 -81.46 1.65 -46.31
N LEU A 183 -82.03 2.85 -46.17
CA LEU A 183 -81.27 4.11 -46.22
C LEU A 183 -80.13 4.16 -45.19
N SER A 184 -80.29 3.56 -44.02
CA SER A 184 -79.25 3.55 -42.98
C SER A 184 -78.04 2.66 -43.33
N HIS A 185 -78.20 1.68 -44.22
CA HIS A 185 -77.10 0.87 -44.75
C HIS A 185 -76.34 1.65 -45.82
N GLU A 186 -77.12 2.21 -46.75
CA GLU A 186 -76.65 2.75 -48.03
C GLU A 186 -76.08 4.16 -47.91
N PHE A 187 -76.56 4.92 -46.93
CA PHE A 187 -75.88 6.15 -46.49
C PHE A 187 -74.47 5.85 -45.94
N GLY A 188 -74.26 4.67 -45.33
CA GLY A 188 -72.95 4.20 -44.88
C GLY A 188 -71.98 3.96 -46.04
N HIS A 189 -72.43 3.32 -47.14
CA HIS A 189 -71.65 3.23 -48.38
C HIS A 189 -71.32 4.62 -48.94
N ALA A 190 -72.29 5.53 -48.96
CA ALA A 190 -72.15 6.86 -49.54
C ALA A 190 -71.14 7.79 -48.82
N ILE A 191 -70.83 7.53 -47.55
CA ILE A 191 -69.76 8.20 -46.78
C ILE A 191 -68.45 7.39 -46.71
N GLY A 192 -68.30 6.36 -47.54
CA GLY A 192 -67.09 5.52 -47.58
C GLY A 192 -66.91 4.61 -46.36
N LEU A 193 -67.99 4.28 -45.63
CA LEU A 193 -67.98 3.49 -44.39
C LEU A 193 -68.81 2.19 -44.48
N GLY A 194 -69.15 1.75 -45.69
CA GLY A 194 -69.88 0.49 -45.93
C GLY A 194 -68.99 -0.67 -46.40
N HIS A 195 -69.60 -1.78 -46.80
CA HIS A 195 -68.91 -2.97 -47.29
C HIS A 195 -68.88 -3.05 -48.82
N ASN A 196 -67.82 -3.63 -49.39
CA ASN A 196 -67.75 -3.91 -50.82
C ASN A 196 -68.60 -5.15 -51.15
N ASP A 197 -69.53 -5.04 -52.09
CA ASP A 197 -70.43 -6.14 -52.45
C ASP A 197 -69.67 -7.28 -53.13
N GLY A 198 -69.85 -8.51 -52.61
CA GLY A 198 -69.00 -9.66 -52.88
C GLY A 198 -69.08 -10.31 -54.27
N TYR A 199 -69.36 -9.55 -55.34
CA TYR A 199 -69.38 -10.05 -56.72
C TYR A 199 -67.98 -10.03 -57.35
N PRO A 200 -67.31 -11.20 -57.54
CA PRO A 200 -65.85 -11.27 -57.72
C PRO A 200 -65.37 -10.99 -59.16
N ARG A 201 -66.02 -10.08 -59.89
CA ARG A 201 -65.70 -9.76 -61.30
C ARG A 201 -65.60 -8.28 -61.66
N SER A 202 -65.84 -7.37 -60.72
CA SER A 202 -65.48 -5.95 -60.87
C SER A 202 -64.63 -5.51 -59.69
N TYR A 203 -63.38 -5.13 -59.94
CA TYR A 203 -62.49 -4.54 -58.93
C TYR A 203 -62.90 -3.08 -58.63
N GLN A 204 -64.06 -2.91 -58.01
CA GLN A 204 -64.44 -1.64 -57.42
C GLN A 204 -63.64 -1.47 -56.13
N TYR A 205 -62.55 -0.70 -56.22
CA TYR A 205 -61.84 -0.24 -55.04
C TYR A 205 -62.64 0.91 -54.46
N GLY A 206 -63.19 0.73 -53.27
CA GLY A 206 -63.78 1.83 -52.52
C GLY A 206 -62.70 2.83 -52.12
N PHE A 207 -63.12 4.05 -51.81
CA PHE A 207 -62.27 5.01 -51.12
C PHE A 207 -62.97 5.39 -49.81
N ASP A 208 -62.19 5.59 -48.74
CA ASP A 208 -62.74 6.16 -47.51
C ASP A 208 -63.00 7.67 -47.69
N TRP A 209 -63.63 8.28 -46.69
CA TRP A 209 -63.90 9.73 -46.63
C TRP A 209 -62.63 10.62 -46.62
N ARG A 210 -61.42 10.05 -46.54
CA ARG A 210 -60.13 10.75 -46.69
C ARG A 210 -59.58 10.68 -48.13
N GLY A 211 -60.15 9.81 -48.98
CA GLY A 211 -59.63 9.51 -50.31
C GLY A 211 -58.57 8.39 -50.34
N PHE A 212 -58.43 7.58 -49.29
CA PHE A 212 -57.56 6.40 -49.30
C PHE A 212 -58.30 5.17 -49.86
N ARG A 213 -57.58 4.38 -50.67
CA ARG A 213 -58.10 3.23 -51.40
C ARG A 213 -58.35 2.03 -50.47
N ILE A 214 -59.62 1.74 -50.16
CA ILE A 214 -60.01 0.54 -49.42
C ILE A 214 -60.10 -0.65 -50.41
N GLY A 215 -59.35 -1.72 -50.13
CA GLY A 215 -59.36 -2.93 -50.96
C GLY A 215 -59.11 -4.20 -50.14
N GLY A 216 -60.14 -5.01 -49.95
CA GLY A 216 -60.07 -6.31 -49.29
C GLY A 216 -61.33 -7.13 -49.56
N TRP A 217 -61.25 -8.45 -49.39
CA TRP A 217 -62.42 -9.34 -49.37
C TRP A 217 -62.97 -9.40 -47.94
N TYR A 218 -64.29 -9.38 -47.78
CA TYR A 218 -64.93 -9.41 -46.46
C TYR A 218 -66.06 -10.46 -46.40
N PRO A 219 -66.12 -11.31 -45.35
CA PRO A 219 -65.04 -11.59 -44.40
C PRO A 219 -63.87 -12.30 -45.11
N GLY A 220 -62.65 -12.13 -44.60
CA GLY A 220 -61.45 -12.73 -45.21
C GLY A 220 -61.45 -14.26 -45.14
N ASP A 221 -61.39 -14.92 -46.30
CA ASP A 221 -61.29 -16.37 -46.41
C ASP A 221 -59.93 -16.87 -45.87
N ALA A 222 -59.96 -17.83 -44.94
CA ALA A 222 -58.86 -18.16 -44.03
C ALA A 222 -57.67 -18.92 -44.68
N TRP A 223 -57.61 -18.96 -46.01
CA TRP A 223 -56.77 -19.89 -46.79
C TRP A 223 -55.61 -19.24 -47.56
N ARG A 224 -55.18 -18.02 -47.20
CA ARG A 224 -53.93 -17.42 -47.73
C ARG A 224 -53.07 -16.80 -46.62
N PRO A 225 -51.73 -16.98 -46.64
CA PRO A 225 -50.83 -16.59 -45.55
C PRO A 225 -50.48 -15.09 -45.53
N TYR A 226 -51.13 -14.25 -46.34
CA TYR A 226 -50.97 -12.80 -46.33
C TYR A 226 -52.25 -12.15 -45.84
N PRO A 227 -52.25 -11.52 -44.65
CA PRO A 227 -53.47 -10.97 -44.05
C PRO A 227 -53.83 -9.63 -44.71
N ILE A 228 -54.63 -9.69 -45.77
CA ILE A 228 -55.26 -8.51 -46.37
C ILE A 228 -56.45 -8.11 -45.48
N PHE A 229 -56.15 -7.45 -44.35
CA PHE A 229 -57.19 -6.90 -43.49
C PHE A 229 -57.94 -5.78 -44.24
N GLY A 230 -59.25 -5.92 -44.40
CA GLY A 230 -60.12 -4.75 -44.52
C GLY A 230 -60.34 -4.14 -43.13
N PRO A 231 -60.48 -2.81 -42.99
CA PRO A 231 -60.67 -2.20 -41.68
C PRO A 231 -61.97 -2.70 -41.01
N PRO A 232 -61.92 -3.18 -39.76
CA PRO A 232 -63.12 -3.60 -39.02
C PRO A 232 -64.05 -2.43 -38.68
N ASP A 233 -63.53 -1.20 -38.74
CA ASP A 233 -64.16 0.06 -38.38
C ASP A 233 -65.52 0.28 -39.07
N THR A 234 -65.64 -0.11 -40.35
CA THR A 234 -66.89 0.01 -41.12
C THR A 234 -68.00 -0.88 -40.55
N PHE A 235 -67.68 -2.13 -40.21
CA PHE A 235 -68.62 -3.06 -39.58
C PHE A 235 -69.06 -2.58 -38.18
N VAL A 236 -68.12 -1.99 -37.42
CA VAL A 236 -68.39 -1.43 -36.09
C VAL A 236 -69.29 -0.19 -36.17
N LEU A 237 -68.98 0.78 -37.04
CA LEU A 237 -69.78 1.99 -37.22
C LEU A 237 -71.17 1.71 -37.82
N TYR A 238 -71.25 0.75 -38.75
CA TYR A 238 -72.51 0.23 -39.27
C TYR A 238 -73.39 -0.39 -38.16
N ALA A 239 -72.81 -1.24 -37.31
CA ALA A 239 -73.53 -1.84 -36.18
C ALA A 239 -73.98 -0.78 -35.15
N LEU A 240 -73.12 0.20 -34.86
CA LEU A 240 -73.43 1.36 -34.02
C LEU A 240 -74.64 2.15 -34.54
N ALA A 241 -74.66 2.50 -35.83
CA ALA A 241 -75.77 3.24 -36.43
C ALA A 241 -77.10 2.46 -36.37
N VAL A 242 -77.07 1.14 -36.63
CA VAL A 242 -78.27 0.29 -36.62
C VAL A 242 -78.78 0.00 -35.19
N ARG A 243 -77.91 0.04 -34.16
CA ARG A 243 -78.26 -0.29 -32.76
C ARG A 243 -78.13 0.86 -31.76
N PHE A 244 -77.97 2.10 -32.20
CA PHE A 244 -77.71 3.27 -31.34
C PHE A 244 -78.65 3.41 -30.12
N SER A 245 -79.94 3.11 -30.29
CA SER A 245 -80.94 3.12 -29.19
C SER A 245 -80.69 2.09 -28.08
N SER A 246 -79.98 1.00 -28.39
CA SER A 246 -79.57 -0.05 -27.45
C SER A 246 -78.23 0.26 -26.77
N LEU A 247 -77.41 1.12 -27.38
CA LEU A 247 -76.02 1.39 -26.96
C LEU A 247 -75.90 2.59 -26.01
N ARG A 248 -76.90 3.49 -25.97
CA ARG A 248 -76.95 4.66 -25.07
C ARG A 248 -76.83 4.36 -23.57
N ASN A 249 -77.01 3.10 -23.17
CA ASN A 249 -76.94 2.64 -21.78
C ASN A 249 -75.75 1.68 -21.51
N ALA A 250 -74.84 1.49 -22.46
CA ALA A 250 -73.64 0.66 -22.30
C ALA A 250 -72.43 1.52 -21.89
N SER A 251 -71.57 0.98 -21.02
CA SER A 251 -70.27 1.56 -20.69
C SER A 251 -69.17 1.03 -21.62
N ALA A 252 -67.97 1.62 -21.55
CA ALA A 252 -66.82 1.17 -22.35
C ALA A 252 -66.36 -0.26 -22.03
N ASP A 253 -66.63 -0.74 -20.81
CA ASP A 253 -66.27 -2.08 -20.32
C ASP A 253 -67.37 -3.15 -20.56
N ASP A 254 -68.55 -2.75 -21.05
CA ASP A 254 -69.67 -3.66 -21.27
C ASP A 254 -69.46 -4.54 -22.51
N VAL A 255 -69.25 -5.84 -22.30
CA VAL A 255 -69.19 -6.84 -23.38
C VAL A 255 -70.51 -6.83 -24.16
N LEU A 256 -70.45 -6.33 -25.41
CA LEU A 256 -71.59 -6.22 -26.33
C LEU A 256 -72.14 -7.61 -26.72
N LYS A 257 -73.07 -8.13 -25.90
CA LYS A 257 -73.76 -9.41 -26.13
C LYS A 257 -74.85 -9.27 -27.19
N PHE A 258 -74.50 -9.56 -28.44
CA PHE A 258 -75.46 -9.64 -29.54
C PHE A 258 -76.48 -10.76 -29.28
N GLY A 259 -77.73 -10.37 -29.05
CA GLY A 259 -78.79 -11.30 -28.66
C GLY A 259 -79.26 -12.22 -29.79
N GLY A 260 -78.79 -13.48 -29.76
CA GLY A 260 -79.53 -14.63 -30.32
C GLY A 260 -79.63 -14.71 -31.85
N GLY A 261 -78.50 -14.73 -32.58
CA GLY A 261 -78.52 -15.09 -34.00
C GLY A 261 -77.17 -15.05 -34.70
N TRP A 262 -76.56 -16.22 -34.92
CA TRP A 262 -75.45 -16.52 -35.86
C TRP A 262 -74.17 -15.66 -35.85
N LEU A 263 -74.04 -14.66 -34.97
CA LEU A 263 -72.83 -13.84 -34.79
C LEU A 263 -72.34 -13.93 -33.35
N SER A 264 -71.43 -14.86 -33.08
CA SER A 264 -70.57 -14.86 -31.88
C SER A 264 -69.18 -14.38 -32.26
N PRO A 265 -68.85 -13.08 -32.12
CA PRO A 265 -67.46 -12.64 -32.18
C PRO A 265 -66.65 -13.25 -31.01
N PRO A 266 -65.33 -13.47 -31.17
CA PRO A 266 -64.47 -13.83 -30.05
C PRO A 266 -64.45 -12.70 -29.00
N SER A 267 -64.34 -13.06 -27.71
CA SER A 267 -64.64 -12.15 -26.60
C SER A 267 -63.73 -10.93 -26.45
N ASN A 268 -62.58 -10.90 -27.14
CA ASN A 268 -61.59 -9.81 -27.09
C ASN A 268 -61.38 -9.21 -28.50
N LEU A 269 -62.44 -8.64 -29.08
CA LEU A 269 -62.37 -8.05 -30.43
C LEU A 269 -61.72 -6.66 -30.37
N THR A 270 -60.38 -6.65 -30.37
CA THR A 270 -59.58 -5.42 -30.43
C THR A 270 -59.70 -4.82 -31.83
N VAL A 271 -60.43 -3.71 -31.94
CA VAL A 271 -60.71 -3.04 -33.24
C VAL A 271 -59.48 -2.24 -33.68
N ILE A 272 -58.67 -2.83 -34.57
CA ILE A 272 -57.46 -2.19 -35.10
C ILE A 272 -57.81 -1.53 -36.45
N SER A 273 -57.80 -0.20 -36.46
CA SER A 273 -57.96 0.61 -37.67
C SER A 273 -56.71 0.58 -38.55
N MET A 274 -56.86 0.73 -39.87
CA MET A 274 -55.72 0.86 -40.79
C MET A 274 -55.32 2.34 -40.97
N PRO A 275 -54.04 2.68 -40.74
CA PRO A 275 -53.56 4.07 -40.70
C PRO A 275 -53.26 4.69 -42.06
N GLY A 276 -53.11 6.03 -42.08
CA GLY A 276 -52.56 6.80 -43.21
C GLY A 276 -51.03 6.84 -43.23
N GLU A 277 -50.43 7.88 -43.84
CA GLU A 277 -48.99 7.96 -44.13
C GLU A 277 -48.36 9.34 -43.84
N VAL A 278 -47.29 9.32 -43.04
CA VAL A 278 -46.38 10.45 -42.76
C VAL A 278 -45.07 10.29 -43.52
N TRP A 279 -44.45 11.41 -43.89
CA TRP A 279 -43.26 11.46 -44.74
C TRP A 279 -42.32 12.61 -44.31
N VAL A 280 -41.01 12.38 -44.42
CA VAL A 280 -39.99 13.45 -44.31
C VAL A 280 -39.13 13.50 -45.57
N TYR A 281 -39.13 14.65 -46.21
CA TYR A 281 -38.24 14.99 -47.32
C TYR A 281 -36.97 15.63 -46.78
N HIS A 282 -35.81 15.18 -47.22
CA HIS A 282 -34.54 15.84 -46.89
C HIS A 282 -33.72 16.11 -48.15
N TYR A 283 -32.94 17.19 -48.12
CA TYR A 283 -31.89 17.43 -49.12
C TYR A 283 -30.73 18.23 -48.52
N ASN A 284 -29.56 18.08 -49.14
CA ASN A 284 -28.30 18.59 -48.62
C ASN A 284 -27.84 19.82 -49.43
N VAL A 285 -27.58 20.91 -48.71
CA VAL A 285 -27.00 22.16 -49.23
C VAL A 285 -25.55 22.23 -48.78
N PHE A 286 -24.65 22.60 -49.68
CA PHE A 286 -23.29 22.97 -49.34
C PHE A 286 -23.14 24.49 -49.41
N ASP A 287 -22.75 25.10 -48.29
CA ASP A 287 -22.46 26.52 -48.15
C ASP A 287 -20.97 26.73 -47.80
N GLU A 288 -20.22 27.29 -48.75
CA GLU A 288 -18.82 27.72 -48.56
C GLU A 288 -18.65 29.25 -48.65
N GLY A 289 -19.76 29.99 -48.59
CA GLY A 289 -19.82 31.46 -48.64
C GLY A 289 -19.40 32.06 -49.99
N GLU A 290 -19.46 31.28 -51.08
CA GLU A 290 -19.15 31.67 -52.46
C GLU A 290 -20.21 31.20 -53.49
N GLY A 291 -21.19 30.38 -53.07
CA GLY A 291 -22.31 29.90 -53.89
C GLY A 291 -23.01 28.69 -53.27
N TRP A 292 -24.26 28.44 -53.67
CA TRP A 292 -25.06 27.30 -53.17
C TRP A 292 -24.85 26.08 -54.09
N ILE A 293 -24.26 25.00 -53.57
CA ILE A 293 -24.14 23.74 -54.31
C ILE A 293 -25.14 22.73 -53.73
N SER A 294 -26.11 22.31 -54.56
CA SER A 294 -27.11 21.30 -54.23
C SER A 294 -26.71 19.95 -54.84
N LEU A 295 -26.48 18.92 -54.01
CA LEU A 295 -26.22 17.57 -54.48
C LEU A 295 -27.53 16.78 -54.62
N SER A 296 -28.21 16.98 -55.75
CA SER A 296 -29.50 16.36 -56.08
C SER A 296 -29.36 14.90 -56.52
N TYR A 297 -29.23 13.98 -55.56
CA TYR A 297 -29.56 12.56 -55.76
C TYR A 297 -31.08 12.33 -55.59
N PRO A 298 -31.67 11.27 -56.19
CA PRO A 298 -33.11 11.10 -56.20
C PRO A 298 -33.67 10.95 -54.78
N ILE A 299 -34.64 11.81 -54.47
CA ILE A 299 -35.29 11.91 -53.16
C ILE A 299 -36.17 10.67 -52.95
N ALA A 300 -35.64 9.69 -52.22
CA ALA A 300 -36.40 8.54 -51.76
C ALA A 300 -37.35 8.98 -50.63
N PRO A 301 -38.68 8.90 -50.81
CA PRO A 301 -39.61 9.28 -49.77
C PRO A 301 -39.69 8.14 -48.74
N ILE A 302 -39.47 8.45 -47.47
CA ILE A 302 -39.53 7.44 -46.39
C ILE A 302 -40.99 7.34 -45.93
N THR A 303 -41.67 6.25 -46.31
CA THR A 303 -43.05 5.96 -45.88
C THR A 303 -43.06 5.58 -44.40
N VAL A 304 -43.90 6.23 -43.60
CA VAL A 304 -44.19 5.80 -42.22
C VAL A 304 -45.71 5.69 -42.06
N THR A 305 -46.19 4.49 -41.71
CA THR A 305 -47.62 4.25 -41.40
C THR A 305 -48.02 5.01 -40.13
N GLU A 306 -49.13 5.77 -40.14
CA GLU A 306 -49.70 6.50 -38.98
C GLU A 306 -50.24 5.59 -37.84
N GLY A 307 -49.72 4.37 -37.71
CA GLY A 307 -50.05 3.47 -36.62
C GLY A 307 -49.26 3.83 -35.38
N ILE A 308 -49.86 4.68 -34.51
CA ILE A 308 -49.36 5.16 -33.21
C ILE A 308 -48.50 6.44 -33.31
N TYR A 309 -49.02 7.55 -32.77
CA TYR A 309 -48.28 8.80 -32.59
C TYR A 309 -47.30 8.69 -31.42
N ARG A 310 -46.05 9.18 -31.62
CA ARG A 310 -44.93 9.46 -30.66
C ARG A 310 -43.58 8.85 -31.04
N GLU A 311 -43.51 8.05 -32.08
CA GLU A 311 -42.28 7.35 -32.48
C GLU A 311 -41.19 8.27 -33.08
N THR A 312 -39.95 7.78 -33.07
CA THR A 312 -38.75 8.54 -33.46
C THR A 312 -38.20 8.11 -34.82
N LEU A 313 -38.16 9.03 -35.79
CA LEU A 313 -37.66 8.76 -37.14
C LEU A 313 -36.18 9.15 -37.27
N CYS A 314 -35.28 8.16 -37.26
CA CYS A 314 -33.83 8.35 -37.40
C CYS A 314 -33.31 8.17 -38.83
N ILE A 315 -32.83 9.26 -39.45
CA ILE A 315 -32.12 9.24 -40.73
C ILE A 315 -30.65 8.86 -40.50
N LYS A 316 -30.23 7.66 -40.94
CA LYS A 316 -28.81 7.24 -40.92
C LYS A 316 -28.13 7.58 -42.27
N PRO A 317 -26.93 8.19 -42.27
CA PRO A 317 -26.26 8.66 -43.50
C PRO A 317 -25.43 7.57 -44.19
N PHE A 318 -25.09 7.81 -45.47
CA PHE A 318 -24.53 6.83 -46.42
C PHE A 318 -23.23 6.13 -45.96
N LYS A 319 -23.18 4.80 -46.01
CA LYS A 319 -21.93 4.03 -45.94
C LYS A 319 -21.15 4.10 -47.25
N ASP A 320 -19.88 4.47 -47.17
CA ASP A 320 -18.99 4.48 -48.32
C ASP A 320 -18.55 3.05 -48.72
N LYS A 321 -17.65 2.93 -49.71
CA LYS A 321 -17.20 1.62 -50.22
C LYS A 321 -16.37 0.79 -49.23
N SER A 322 -15.96 1.34 -48.08
CA SER A 322 -15.33 0.60 -46.97
C SER A 322 -16.35 -0.03 -46.01
N GLY A 323 -17.60 0.45 -46.00
CA GLY A 323 -18.63 0.04 -45.04
C GLY A 323 -18.75 0.92 -43.79
N GLU A 324 -17.98 2.01 -43.69
CA GLU A 324 -18.14 3.05 -42.67
C GLU A 324 -19.19 4.10 -43.08
N ASN A 325 -20.04 4.54 -42.13
CA ASN A 325 -21.03 5.59 -42.40
C ASN A 325 -20.32 6.94 -42.54
N LEU A 326 -20.48 7.63 -43.69
CA LEU A 326 -20.20 9.05 -43.85
C LEU A 326 -21.06 9.80 -42.82
N PRO A 327 -20.50 10.43 -41.76
CA PRO A 327 -21.33 11.01 -40.72
C PRO A 327 -21.89 12.38 -41.19
N PHE A 328 -22.85 12.94 -40.45
CA PHE A 328 -23.22 14.37 -40.58
C PHE A 328 -22.03 15.33 -40.28
N VAL A 329 -20.90 14.77 -39.85
CA VAL A 329 -19.59 15.39 -39.73
C VAL A 329 -18.54 14.45 -40.36
N SER A 330 -18.03 14.77 -41.56
CA SER A 330 -17.06 13.91 -42.29
C SER A 330 -15.65 14.51 -42.24
N ASP A 331 -14.64 13.72 -41.84
CA ASP A 331 -13.25 14.16 -41.64
C ASP A 331 -12.37 13.79 -42.85
N TYR A 332 -11.75 14.80 -43.46
CA TYR A 332 -10.86 14.64 -44.62
C TYR A 332 -9.40 14.36 -44.21
N GLY A 333 -9.11 14.12 -42.92
CA GLY A 333 -7.81 13.74 -42.37
C GLY A 333 -6.78 14.87 -42.30
N ASN A 334 -6.85 15.84 -43.21
CA ASN A 334 -5.96 17.01 -43.30
C ASN A 334 -6.32 18.16 -42.33
N GLY A 335 -7.06 17.89 -41.26
CA GLY A 335 -7.58 18.91 -40.35
C GLY A 335 -8.78 19.70 -40.91
N THR A 336 -9.48 19.16 -41.91
CA THR A 336 -10.72 19.72 -42.45
C THR A 336 -11.87 18.75 -42.23
N ARG A 337 -13.04 19.26 -41.84
CA ARG A 337 -14.30 18.51 -41.80
C ARG A 337 -15.37 19.17 -42.64
N LEU A 338 -16.24 18.36 -43.24
CA LEU A 338 -17.60 18.78 -43.57
C LEU A 338 -18.43 18.69 -42.29
N VAL A 339 -19.22 19.72 -41.96
CA VAL A 339 -20.09 19.74 -40.77
C VAL A 339 -21.50 20.21 -41.12
N LEU A 340 -22.53 19.52 -40.63
CA LEU A 340 -23.89 20.06 -40.53
C LEU A 340 -23.86 21.23 -39.53
N HIS A 341 -24.01 22.46 -40.00
CA HIS A 341 -23.90 23.68 -39.17
C HIS A 341 -25.24 24.42 -38.99
N SER A 342 -26.23 24.11 -39.83
CA SER A 342 -27.56 24.71 -39.81
C SER A 342 -28.55 23.76 -40.49
N TYR A 343 -29.83 23.85 -40.13
CA TYR A 343 -30.91 23.12 -40.78
C TYR A 343 -32.20 23.95 -40.69
N ASP A 344 -33.09 23.78 -41.68
CA ASP A 344 -34.35 24.50 -41.82
C ASP A 344 -35.46 23.47 -42.08
N VAL A 345 -36.44 23.41 -41.18
CA VAL A 345 -37.49 22.39 -41.18
C VAL A 345 -38.85 23.04 -41.36
N GLN A 346 -39.52 22.68 -42.46
CA GLN A 346 -40.73 23.32 -42.94
C GLN A 346 -41.89 22.31 -43.03
N ARG A 347 -43.13 22.77 -42.76
CA ARG A 347 -44.35 21.99 -43.03
C ARG A 347 -44.58 21.94 -44.54
N VAL A 348 -45.07 20.81 -45.04
CA VAL A 348 -45.16 20.56 -46.48
C VAL A 348 -46.60 20.45 -46.96
N THR A 349 -46.92 21.18 -48.02
CA THR A 349 -48.07 20.83 -48.88
C THR A 349 -47.62 20.49 -50.30
N LEU A 350 -48.41 19.67 -50.98
CA LEU A 350 -48.30 19.45 -52.43
C LEU A 350 -48.97 20.63 -53.13
N THR A 351 -48.19 21.59 -53.64
CA THR A 351 -48.76 22.78 -54.30
C THR A 351 -49.11 22.55 -55.75
N GLU A 352 -48.27 21.82 -56.49
CA GLU A 352 -48.39 21.69 -57.94
C GLU A 352 -48.01 20.26 -58.39
N GLU A 353 -48.63 19.81 -59.47
CA GLU A 353 -48.32 18.55 -60.13
C GLU A 353 -48.15 18.80 -61.64
N VAL A 354 -46.98 18.46 -62.18
CA VAL A 354 -46.70 18.54 -63.61
C VAL A 354 -46.69 17.13 -64.18
N THR A 355 -47.75 16.79 -64.92
CA THR A 355 -47.88 15.50 -65.65
C THR A 355 -47.66 15.73 -67.15
N ARG A 356 -46.79 14.93 -67.79
CA ARG A 356 -46.57 14.95 -69.25
C ARG A 356 -47.02 13.61 -69.84
N VAL A 357 -48.04 13.63 -70.71
CA VAL A 357 -48.60 12.42 -71.32
C VAL A 357 -47.82 12.04 -72.58
N GLY A 358 -46.76 11.25 -72.42
CA GLY A 358 -46.09 10.58 -73.54
C GLY A 358 -46.90 9.37 -74.01
N GLY A 359 -47.28 9.35 -75.30
CA GLY A 359 -48.22 8.37 -75.85
C GLY A 359 -47.62 7.01 -76.20
N SER A 360 -47.55 6.09 -75.23
CA SER A 360 -47.57 4.64 -75.49
C SER A 360 -48.23 3.91 -74.32
N SER A 361 -48.93 2.80 -74.58
CA SER A 361 -49.87 2.21 -73.62
C SER A 361 -49.26 1.31 -72.53
N GLN A 362 -47.96 0.98 -72.61
CA GLN A 362 -47.29 0.08 -71.67
C GLN A 362 -45.81 0.46 -71.44
N THR A 363 -45.55 1.56 -70.72
CA THR A 363 -44.18 1.88 -70.25
C THR A 363 -44.20 2.41 -68.82
N TYR A 364 -43.16 2.09 -68.05
CA TYR A 364 -43.10 2.38 -66.62
C TYR A 364 -42.87 3.87 -66.33
N TYR A 365 -43.75 4.48 -65.53
CA TYR A 365 -43.65 5.88 -65.17
C TYR A 365 -42.78 6.09 -63.93
N THR A 366 -41.81 7.01 -64.02
CA THR A 366 -41.06 7.50 -62.86
C THR A 366 -41.69 8.77 -62.29
N TYR A 367 -41.71 8.88 -60.97
CA TYR A 367 -42.06 10.09 -60.22
C TYR A 367 -40.79 10.84 -59.87
N THR A 368 -40.82 12.18 -59.92
CA THR A 368 -39.77 13.02 -59.33
C THR A 368 -40.40 13.97 -58.31
N LEU A 369 -39.90 13.94 -57.08
CA LEU A 369 -40.40 14.74 -55.96
C LEU A 369 -39.46 15.94 -55.82
N VAL A 370 -39.98 17.17 -55.94
CA VAL A 370 -39.12 18.38 -56.03
C VAL A 370 -39.61 19.48 -55.11
N PRO A 371 -38.79 19.94 -54.13
CA PRO A 371 -39.07 21.17 -53.39
C PRO A 371 -39.10 22.37 -54.35
N LYS A 372 -40.14 23.20 -54.28
CA LYS A 372 -40.37 24.33 -55.18
C LYS A 372 -39.19 25.30 -55.25
N LYS A 373 -38.51 25.55 -54.11
CA LYS A 373 -37.26 26.33 -54.04
C LYS A 373 -36.09 25.76 -54.87
N LEU A 374 -36.09 24.45 -55.13
CA LEU A 374 -35.11 23.76 -55.98
C LEU A 374 -35.54 23.60 -57.44
N LEU A 375 -36.82 23.78 -57.78
CA LEU A 375 -37.38 23.45 -59.10
C LEU A 375 -36.57 24.05 -60.27
N LYS A 376 -36.24 25.35 -60.20
CA LYS A 376 -35.44 26.05 -61.22
C LYS A 376 -34.03 25.47 -61.44
N TYR A 377 -33.47 24.79 -60.44
CA TYR A 377 -32.15 24.13 -60.52
C TYR A 377 -32.25 22.68 -61.00
N VAL A 378 -33.37 22.00 -60.74
CA VAL A 378 -33.57 20.58 -61.12
C VAL A 378 -34.08 20.45 -62.56
N MET A 379 -34.96 21.34 -63.01
CA MET A 379 -35.56 21.28 -64.36
C MET A 379 -34.56 21.13 -65.52
N PRO A 380 -33.38 21.80 -65.55
CA PRO A 380 -32.40 21.61 -66.64
C PRO A 380 -31.76 20.22 -66.72
N TYR A 381 -31.86 19.41 -65.66
CA TYR A 381 -31.26 18.06 -65.60
C TYR A 381 -32.30 16.93 -65.76
N ILE A 382 -33.60 17.25 -65.78
CA ILE A 382 -34.66 16.29 -66.07
C ILE A 382 -34.66 16.05 -67.58
N ASN A 383 -34.15 14.88 -68.00
CA ASN A 383 -34.21 14.45 -69.39
C ASN A 383 -35.68 14.27 -69.83
N GLU A 384 -36.11 15.11 -70.77
CA GLU A 384 -37.50 15.27 -71.22
C GLU A 384 -38.22 13.99 -71.67
N SER A 385 -37.48 12.94 -72.02
CA SER A 385 -38.01 11.69 -72.61
C SER A 385 -38.48 10.65 -71.59
N ASN A 386 -38.11 10.75 -70.31
CA ASN A 386 -38.29 9.65 -69.33
C ASN A 386 -39.11 9.99 -68.08
N VAL A 387 -39.45 11.26 -67.83
CA VAL A 387 -40.17 11.69 -66.63
C VAL A 387 -41.60 12.10 -66.97
N TYR A 388 -42.57 11.48 -66.29
CA TYR A 388 -44.00 11.60 -66.62
C TYR A 388 -44.82 12.32 -65.55
N ARG A 389 -44.34 12.37 -64.29
CA ARG A 389 -45.00 13.08 -63.18
C ARG A 389 -43.98 13.71 -62.24
N ILE A 390 -44.01 15.05 -62.12
CA ILE A 390 -43.27 15.81 -61.12
C ILE A 390 -44.27 16.28 -60.06
N LEU A 391 -44.00 15.96 -58.79
CA LEU A 391 -44.78 16.43 -57.65
C LEU A 391 -43.99 17.54 -56.95
N ILE A 392 -44.56 18.74 -56.92
CA ILE A 392 -43.89 19.97 -56.47
C ILE A 392 -44.43 20.33 -55.09
N TYR A 393 -43.52 20.35 -54.12
CA TYR A 393 -43.80 20.57 -52.71
C TYR A 393 -43.32 21.94 -52.26
N ASP A 394 -44.15 22.67 -51.53
CA ASP A 394 -43.81 24.00 -51.00
C ASP A 394 -43.84 24.04 -49.47
N GLY A 395 -43.00 24.91 -48.91
CA GLY A 395 -42.91 25.11 -47.47
C GLY A 395 -43.94 26.11 -46.98
N ILE A 396 -44.99 25.63 -46.30
CA ILE A 396 -46.10 26.49 -45.84
C ILE A 396 -45.87 27.13 -44.45
N GLY A 397 -44.69 26.94 -43.87
CA GLY A 397 -44.31 27.51 -42.58
C GLY A 397 -43.33 26.63 -41.79
N PRO A 398 -42.89 27.07 -40.59
CA PRO A 398 -41.99 26.30 -39.73
C PRO A 398 -42.62 24.97 -39.27
N GLY A 399 -41.88 23.87 -39.40
CA GLY A 399 -42.31 22.51 -39.07
C GLY A 399 -41.93 22.03 -37.66
N TRP A 400 -41.33 22.88 -36.84
CA TRP A 400 -40.78 22.52 -35.53
C TRP A 400 -41.82 21.94 -34.55
N ASP A 401 -43.07 22.44 -34.60
CA ASP A 401 -44.15 21.94 -33.75
C ASP A 401 -44.60 20.51 -34.11
N ASN A 402 -44.21 20.00 -35.29
CA ASN A 402 -44.59 18.69 -35.80
C ASN A 402 -43.65 17.56 -35.35
N PHE A 403 -42.71 17.84 -34.44
CA PHE A 403 -41.93 16.85 -33.69
C PHE A 403 -41.78 17.31 -32.23
N THR A 404 -41.02 16.60 -31.39
CA THR A 404 -40.76 16.98 -29.98
C THR A 404 -39.31 17.41 -29.77
N ALA A 405 -38.36 16.70 -30.38
CA ALA A 405 -36.96 17.09 -30.43
C ALA A 405 -36.32 16.63 -31.75
N LEU A 406 -35.22 17.29 -32.13
CA LEU A 406 -34.30 16.80 -33.17
C LEU A 406 -33.02 16.36 -32.47
N THR A 407 -32.76 15.07 -32.41
CA THR A 407 -31.63 14.50 -31.66
C THR A 407 -30.63 13.80 -32.57
N MET A 408 -29.37 13.74 -32.13
CA MET A 408 -28.30 13.02 -32.83
C MET A 408 -28.09 11.67 -32.14
N ASN A 409 -28.73 10.62 -32.64
CA ASN A 409 -28.58 9.27 -32.12
C ASN A 409 -27.40 8.58 -32.81
N GLY A 410 -26.21 8.75 -32.23
CA GLY A 410 -24.94 8.35 -32.83
C GLY A 410 -24.65 9.18 -34.08
N GLN A 411 -24.58 8.52 -35.24
CA GLN A 411 -24.44 9.17 -36.54
C GLN A 411 -25.79 9.49 -37.21
N SER A 412 -26.92 9.26 -36.54
CA SER A 412 -28.27 9.40 -37.09
C SER A 412 -28.91 10.73 -36.67
N LEU A 413 -29.59 11.43 -37.59
CA LEU A 413 -30.40 12.60 -37.28
C LEU A 413 -31.86 12.18 -37.06
N CYS A 414 -32.39 12.38 -35.86
CA CYS A 414 -33.65 11.77 -35.42
C CYS A 414 -34.72 12.81 -35.09
N PHE A 415 -35.88 12.69 -35.75
CA PHE A 415 -37.07 13.50 -35.48
C PHE A 415 -37.94 12.73 -34.46
N GLU A 416 -37.92 13.14 -33.19
CA GLU A 416 -38.61 12.45 -32.10
C GLU A 416 -40.10 12.81 -32.06
N SER A 417 -40.98 11.82 -31.90
CA SER A 417 -42.44 12.01 -31.91
C SER A 417 -42.96 12.84 -33.09
N LEU A 418 -42.66 12.39 -34.32
CA LEU A 418 -43.17 13.01 -35.55
C LEU A 418 -44.72 13.00 -35.59
N LYS A 419 -45.32 14.10 -36.07
CA LYS A 419 -46.78 14.35 -35.99
C LYS A 419 -47.43 14.64 -37.35
N ASP A 420 -46.65 15.08 -38.34
CA ASP A 420 -47.10 15.59 -39.65
C ASP A 420 -45.89 15.69 -40.61
N ARG A 421 -46.14 16.00 -41.89
CA ARG A 421 -45.19 15.94 -43.02
C ARG A 421 -44.20 17.11 -43.03
N LEU A 422 -42.92 16.80 -43.28
CA LEU A 422 -41.82 17.76 -43.18
C LEU A 422 -40.89 17.79 -44.40
N LEU A 423 -40.31 18.97 -44.64
CA LEU A 423 -39.17 19.20 -45.52
C LEU A 423 -38.01 19.74 -44.68
N ALA A 424 -36.92 18.98 -44.59
CA ALA A 424 -35.70 19.35 -43.90
C ALA A 424 -34.60 19.72 -44.91
N GLU A 425 -34.26 21.00 -45.01
CA GLU A 425 -33.05 21.47 -45.65
C GLU A 425 -31.88 21.33 -44.66
N LEU A 426 -30.85 20.55 -45.02
CA LEU A 426 -29.68 20.33 -44.18
C LEU A 426 -28.47 21.06 -44.78
N ARG A 427 -27.86 21.99 -44.02
CA ARG A 427 -26.75 22.84 -44.51
C ARG A 427 -25.41 22.38 -43.97
N PHE A 428 -24.53 22.02 -44.90
CA PHE A 428 -23.18 21.54 -44.65
C PHE A 428 -22.15 22.58 -45.08
N GLY A 429 -21.14 22.79 -44.24
CA GLY A 429 -20.07 23.75 -44.48
C GLY A 429 -18.71 23.15 -44.15
N ARG A 430 -17.65 23.77 -44.70
CA ARG A 430 -16.26 23.32 -44.47
C ARG A 430 -15.69 23.95 -43.21
N ALA A 431 -15.53 23.13 -42.17
CA ALA A 431 -14.87 23.48 -40.92
C ALA A 431 -13.38 23.10 -40.94
N TYR A 432 -12.55 23.95 -40.32
CA TYR A 432 -11.15 23.69 -40.10
C TYR A 432 -10.86 23.44 -38.62
N ARG A 433 -9.88 22.56 -38.37
CA ARG A 433 -9.40 22.18 -37.04
C ARG A 433 -8.50 23.28 -36.48
N LEU A 434 -8.80 23.73 -35.27
CA LEU A 434 -7.94 24.60 -34.48
C LEU A 434 -7.37 23.76 -33.33
N GLU A 435 -6.12 23.34 -33.47
CA GLU A 435 -5.38 22.64 -32.41
C GLU A 435 -5.02 23.69 -31.34
N ALA A 436 -5.94 23.93 -30.42
CA ALA A 436 -5.85 24.97 -29.40
C ALA A 436 -5.74 24.41 -27.97
N GLY A 437 -5.69 23.08 -27.80
CA GLY A 437 -5.84 22.43 -26.50
C GLY A 437 -7.29 22.50 -25.98
N PRO A 438 -7.54 22.22 -24.69
CA PRO A 438 -8.86 22.31 -24.08
C PRO A 438 -9.21 23.79 -23.83
N VAL A 439 -9.89 24.38 -24.81
CA VAL A 439 -10.36 25.76 -24.79
C VAL A 439 -11.88 25.82 -24.92
N LYS A 440 -12.49 26.78 -24.24
CA LYS A 440 -13.84 27.24 -24.56
C LYS A 440 -13.74 28.04 -25.86
N VAL A 441 -14.51 27.65 -26.86
CA VAL A 441 -14.64 28.39 -28.13
C VAL A 441 -15.96 29.16 -28.15
N GLU A 442 -15.87 30.43 -28.54
CA GLU A 442 -17.00 31.34 -28.73
C GLU A 442 -16.93 31.89 -30.16
N ALA A 443 -17.97 31.72 -30.96
CA ALA A 443 -18.02 32.26 -32.31
C ALA A 443 -18.38 33.74 -32.26
N VAL A 444 -17.41 34.61 -32.56
CA VAL A 444 -17.62 36.07 -32.69
C VAL A 444 -18.37 36.38 -33.99
N SER A 445 -18.08 35.62 -35.05
CA SER A 445 -18.89 35.58 -36.28
C SER A 445 -18.69 34.25 -37.02
N GLY A 446 -19.72 33.76 -37.71
CA GLY A 446 -19.69 32.47 -38.38
C GLY A 446 -20.15 31.33 -37.47
N TRP A 447 -19.45 30.20 -37.47
CA TRP A 447 -19.81 29.01 -36.68
C TRP A 447 -18.56 28.36 -36.09
N ALA A 448 -18.66 27.91 -34.83
CA ALA A 448 -17.63 27.13 -34.17
C ALA A 448 -18.22 26.14 -33.15
N TYR A 449 -17.51 25.04 -32.92
CA TYR A 449 -17.90 23.94 -32.06
C TYR A 449 -16.64 23.27 -31.48
N HIS A 450 -16.75 22.67 -30.30
CA HIS A 450 -15.69 21.88 -29.67
C HIS A 450 -16.19 20.44 -29.50
N ASP A 451 -15.61 19.49 -30.23
CA ASP A 451 -16.12 18.10 -30.29
C ASP A 451 -15.76 17.22 -29.08
N GLY A 452 -15.12 17.83 -28.07
CA GLY A 452 -14.56 17.17 -26.89
C GLY A 452 -13.04 16.96 -26.99
N LYS A 453 -12.48 16.95 -28.21
CA LYS A 453 -11.06 16.72 -28.47
C LYS A 453 -10.40 17.87 -29.25
N HIS A 454 -11.13 18.49 -30.18
CA HIS A 454 -10.66 19.56 -31.05
C HIS A 454 -11.71 20.66 -31.20
N VAL A 455 -11.25 21.89 -31.42
CA VAL A 455 -12.09 22.99 -31.91
C VAL A 455 -12.22 22.89 -33.42
N TRP A 456 -13.44 23.07 -33.92
CA TRP A 456 -13.79 23.16 -35.33
C TRP A 456 -14.51 24.48 -35.58
N ALA A 457 -14.16 25.18 -36.65
CA ALA A 457 -14.82 26.42 -37.04
C ALA A 457 -14.92 26.55 -38.56
N LEU A 458 -16.03 27.09 -39.08
CA LEU A 458 -16.22 27.23 -40.53
C LEU A 458 -15.19 28.21 -41.13
N ARG A 459 -14.76 27.94 -42.37
CA ARG A 459 -13.96 28.87 -43.18
C ARG A 459 -14.55 30.28 -43.15
N LYS A 460 -13.72 31.30 -42.89
CA LYS A 460 -14.07 32.73 -42.68
C LYS A 460 -14.74 33.06 -41.33
N SER A 461 -14.89 32.12 -40.39
CA SER A 461 -15.38 32.43 -39.03
C SER A 461 -14.32 33.18 -38.22
N VAL A 462 -14.77 34.08 -37.34
CA VAL A 462 -13.93 34.68 -36.30
C VAL A 462 -14.31 34.05 -34.97
N VAL A 463 -13.34 33.47 -34.27
CA VAL A 463 -13.57 32.76 -33.00
C VAL A 463 -12.69 33.32 -31.91
N LYS A 464 -13.25 33.38 -30.70
CA LYS A 464 -12.55 33.69 -29.46
C LYS A 464 -12.28 32.37 -28.73
N LEU A 465 -11.06 32.23 -28.24
CA LEU A 465 -10.57 31.05 -27.52
C LEU A 465 -10.14 31.48 -26.11
N ALA A 466 -10.79 30.90 -25.11
CA ALA A 466 -10.53 31.10 -23.67
C ALA A 466 -10.20 29.73 -23.03
N PRO A 467 -9.49 29.66 -21.89
CA PRO A 467 -9.12 28.38 -21.31
C PRO A 467 -10.36 27.62 -20.80
N ALA A 468 -10.44 26.31 -21.08
CA ALA A 468 -11.42 25.47 -20.41
C ALA A 468 -11.02 25.18 -18.95
N ALA A 469 -9.70 25.05 -18.73
CA ALA A 469 -9.03 25.01 -17.43
C ALA A 469 -7.69 25.77 -17.53
N GLU A 470 -7.17 26.30 -16.41
CA GLU A 470 -5.91 27.06 -16.38
C GLU A 470 -4.68 26.23 -16.78
N SER A 471 -4.77 24.91 -16.66
CA SER A 471 -3.76 23.98 -17.18
C SER A 471 -4.37 22.66 -17.61
N PHE A 472 -3.68 21.92 -18.48
CA PHE A 472 -4.05 20.57 -18.89
C PHE A 472 -2.83 19.65 -19.02
N GLN A 473 -3.05 18.34 -18.87
CA GLN A 473 -2.00 17.34 -18.89
C GLN A 473 -1.71 16.85 -20.32
N LEU A 474 -0.44 16.75 -20.71
CA LEU A 474 0.00 16.10 -21.96
C LEU A 474 0.55 14.69 -21.71
N SER A 475 1.29 14.51 -20.61
CA SER A 475 1.78 13.23 -20.11
C SER A 475 1.98 13.33 -18.59
N GLU A 476 2.36 12.24 -17.92
CA GLU A 476 2.51 12.26 -16.44
C GLU A 476 3.40 13.39 -15.93
N ASP A 477 4.44 13.78 -16.69
CA ASP A 477 5.43 14.81 -16.32
C ASP A 477 5.41 16.08 -17.17
N VAL A 478 4.44 16.22 -18.07
CA VAL A 478 4.28 17.41 -18.91
C VAL A 478 2.85 17.92 -18.79
N ARG A 479 2.69 19.17 -18.36
CA ARG A 479 1.42 19.91 -18.42
C ARG A 479 1.59 21.22 -19.16
N MET A 480 0.52 21.71 -19.76
CA MET A 480 0.47 22.98 -20.45
C MET A 480 -0.33 23.95 -19.60
N VAL A 481 0.21 25.13 -19.31
CA VAL A 481 -0.44 26.19 -18.52
C VAL A 481 -0.81 27.36 -19.42
N TRP A 482 -1.98 27.95 -19.22
CA TRP A 482 -2.48 29.06 -20.02
C TRP A 482 -1.56 30.27 -19.91
N ARG A 483 -1.33 30.99 -21.03
CA ARG A 483 -0.48 32.21 -21.04
C ARG A 483 -1.20 33.47 -20.53
N GLY A 484 -2.47 33.37 -20.12
CA GLY A 484 -3.21 34.44 -19.46
C GLY A 484 -3.95 35.41 -20.39
N GLN A 485 -4.07 35.12 -21.69
CA GLN A 485 -4.73 35.99 -22.66
C GLN A 485 -5.69 35.22 -23.58
N ASP A 486 -6.96 35.61 -23.57
CA ASP A 486 -7.96 35.16 -24.56
C ASP A 486 -7.49 35.53 -25.99
N ALA A 487 -7.64 34.61 -26.93
CA ALA A 487 -7.19 34.82 -28.31
C ALA A 487 -8.36 34.86 -29.29
N VAL A 488 -8.45 35.95 -30.07
CA VAL A 488 -9.36 36.04 -31.23
C VAL A 488 -8.58 35.67 -32.49
N VAL A 489 -9.12 34.75 -33.29
CA VAL A 489 -8.51 34.27 -34.55
C VAL A 489 -9.53 34.20 -35.68
N ASN A 490 -9.10 34.51 -36.91
CA ASN A 490 -9.88 34.41 -38.14
C ASN A 490 -9.51 33.11 -38.88
N VAL A 491 -10.51 32.25 -39.14
CA VAL A 491 -10.32 30.85 -39.51
C VAL A 491 -10.29 30.68 -41.03
N THR A 492 -9.11 30.87 -41.62
CA THR A 492 -8.87 30.73 -43.07
C THR A 492 -8.38 29.35 -43.51
N SER A 493 -7.81 28.57 -42.57
CA SER A 493 -7.21 27.24 -42.77
C SER A 493 -7.23 26.47 -41.44
N PRO A 494 -6.81 25.19 -41.40
CA PRO A 494 -6.41 24.55 -40.15
C PRO A 494 -5.29 25.35 -39.47
N MET A 495 -5.25 25.35 -38.14
CA MET A 495 -4.26 26.09 -37.35
C MET A 495 -3.78 25.28 -36.16
N ASN A 496 -2.49 25.37 -35.84
CA ASN A 496 -1.97 24.99 -34.52
C ASN A 496 -1.72 26.26 -33.71
N LEU A 497 -2.36 26.33 -32.54
CA LEU A 497 -2.33 27.46 -31.62
C LEU A 497 -1.76 27.08 -30.24
N VAL A 498 -1.41 25.79 -30.01
CA VAL A 498 -0.97 25.29 -28.70
C VAL A 498 0.19 26.11 -28.14
N ASP A 499 1.28 26.29 -28.90
CA ASP A 499 2.46 27.02 -28.44
C ASP A 499 2.20 28.53 -28.22
N ARG A 500 1.21 29.09 -28.91
CA ARG A 500 0.79 30.50 -28.82
C ARG A 500 -0.09 30.77 -27.59
N LEU A 501 -0.92 29.82 -27.20
CA LEU A 501 -1.90 29.97 -26.11
C LEU A 501 -1.40 29.43 -24.76
N TRP A 502 -0.52 28.42 -24.80
CA TRP A 502 -0.06 27.71 -23.61
C TRP A 502 1.48 27.74 -23.51
N LYS A 503 1.99 27.60 -22.28
CA LYS A 503 3.40 27.37 -21.97
C LYS A 503 3.59 25.97 -21.37
N PRO A 504 4.63 25.21 -21.77
CA PRO A 504 4.93 23.94 -21.13
C PRO A 504 5.49 24.14 -19.73
N GLN A 505 4.91 23.42 -18.77
CA GLN A 505 5.49 23.14 -17.47
C GLN A 505 5.90 21.67 -17.40
N TYR A 506 7.04 21.44 -16.75
CA TYR A 506 7.58 20.12 -16.51
C TYR A 506 7.50 19.78 -15.03
N LEU A 507 7.19 18.52 -14.73
CA LEU A 507 7.21 18.03 -13.36
C LEU A 507 8.67 17.76 -12.97
N VAL A 508 9.05 18.30 -11.82
CA VAL A 508 10.27 17.91 -11.12
C VAL A 508 9.86 17.00 -9.97
N ARG A 509 10.21 15.71 -10.08
CA ARG A 509 10.04 14.70 -9.03
C ARG A 509 11.36 14.49 -8.32
N VAL A 510 11.30 13.98 -7.08
CA VAL A 510 12.47 13.48 -6.37
C VAL A 510 12.26 11.99 -6.09
N GLU A 511 13.18 11.14 -6.53
CA GLU A 511 13.13 9.68 -6.37
C GLU A 511 14.31 9.17 -5.53
N GLY A 512 14.02 8.31 -4.56
CA GLY A 512 15.01 7.72 -3.64
C GLY A 512 14.36 7.31 -2.32
N LEU A 513 15.15 6.71 -1.41
CA LEU A 513 14.64 6.20 -0.12
C LEU A 513 13.94 7.24 0.78
N TYR A 514 14.15 8.53 0.53
CA TYR A 514 13.59 9.64 1.31
C TYR A 514 12.85 10.65 0.42
N SER A 515 12.32 10.20 -0.73
CA SER A 515 11.53 11.03 -1.66
C SER A 515 10.35 11.75 -0.99
N GLY A 516 9.70 11.12 -0.01
CA GLY A 516 8.60 11.70 0.76
C GLY A 516 8.93 12.93 1.60
N LEU A 517 10.21 13.31 1.73
CA LEU A 517 10.63 14.59 2.34
C LEU A 517 10.57 15.76 1.34
N PHE A 518 10.35 15.50 0.05
CA PHE A 518 10.31 16.49 -1.02
C PHE A 518 8.89 16.56 -1.60
N LYS A 519 8.49 17.75 -2.05
CA LYS A 519 7.22 17.96 -2.76
C LYS A 519 7.50 18.11 -4.24
N SER A 520 6.94 17.22 -5.07
CA SER A 520 7.03 17.33 -6.53
C SER A 520 6.43 18.66 -6.99
N VAL A 521 7.11 19.35 -7.91
CA VAL A 521 6.78 20.73 -8.28
C VAL A 521 6.72 20.90 -9.80
N TRP A 522 5.71 21.63 -10.26
CA TRP A 522 5.53 21.98 -11.68
C TRP A 522 6.24 23.30 -11.98
N VAL A 523 7.18 23.28 -12.92
CA VAL A 523 8.07 24.41 -13.23
C VAL A 523 7.95 24.81 -14.70
N ASP A 524 7.89 26.12 -14.98
CA ASP A 524 7.92 26.66 -16.35
C ASP A 524 9.20 26.27 -17.08
N LYS A 525 9.09 25.79 -18.32
CA LYS A 525 10.24 25.43 -19.17
C LYS A 525 11.27 26.56 -19.22
N GLY A 526 12.52 26.22 -18.92
CA GLY A 526 13.66 27.14 -18.93
C GLY A 526 13.77 28.02 -17.68
N SER A 527 12.86 27.88 -16.71
CA SER A 527 12.97 28.53 -15.41
C SER A 527 13.83 27.72 -14.45
N THR A 528 14.37 28.41 -13.45
CA THR A 528 15.14 27.82 -12.36
C THR A 528 14.23 27.52 -11.16
N VAL A 529 14.42 26.37 -10.54
CA VAL A 529 13.72 25.97 -9.31
C VAL A 529 14.74 25.66 -8.21
N GLN A 530 14.43 26.04 -6.97
CA GLN A 530 15.19 25.63 -5.79
C GLN A 530 14.41 24.54 -5.06
N ILE A 531 15.00 23.35 -4.88
CA ILE A 531 14.34 22.21 -4.24
C ILE A 531 15.14 21.76 -3.01
N HIS A 532 14.48 21.83 -1.85
CA HIS A 532 14.98 21.38 -0.56
C HIS A 532 14.03 20.32 0.03
N PRO A 533 14.52 19.39 0.86
CA PRO A 533 13.66 18.54 1.68
C PRO A 533 13.04 19.36 2.83
N GLU A 534 11.93 18.89 3.38
CA GLU A 534 11.35 19.43 4.63
C GLU A 534 12.28 19.25 5.83
N LYS A 535 13.23 18.31 5.76
CA LYS A 535 14.31 18.10 6.72
C LYS A 535 15.61 17.79 5.98
N ASP A 536 16.62 18.63 6.16
CA ASP A 536 17.99 18.46 5.66
C ASP A 536 18.75 17.33 6.38
N VAL A 537 18.34 17.01 7.61
CA VAL A 537 18.87 15.91 8.42
C VAL A 537 17.79 14.87 8.71
N VAL A 538 18.09 13.60 8.41
CA VAL A 538 17.27 12.43 8.76
C VAL A 538 18.03 11.59 9.79
N ASP A 539 17.59 11.59 11.04
CA ASP A 539 18.11 10.66 12.05
C ASP A 539 17.49 9.26 11.85
N LEU A 540 18.32 8.21 11.89
CA LEU A 540 17.89 6.82 11.73
C LEU A 540 17.68 6.13 13.10
N GLY A 541 17.72 6.88 14.21
CA GLY A 541 17.45 6.41 15.57
C GLY A 541 18.57 5.58 16.20
N ASN A 542 19.44 4.98 15.39
CA ASN A 542 20.59 4.18 15.85
C ASN A 542 21.87 5.01 16.04
N GLY A 543 21.82 6.35 16.04
CA GLY A 543 23.02 7.19 16.05
C GLY A 543 23.72 7.31 14.69
N THR A 544 23.11 6.80 13.61
CA THR A 544 23.41 7.21 12.25
C THR A 544 22.40 8.26 11.82
N ARG A 545 22.86 9.30 11.11
CA ARG A 545 21.99 10.26 10.42
C ARG A 545 22.40 10.39 8.96
N LEU A 546 21.49 10.89 8.14
CA LEU A 546 21.76 11.29 6.76
C LEU A 546 21.66 12.81 6.68
N VAL A 547 22.60 13.45 5.98
CA VAL A 547 22.62 14.89 5.74
C VAL A 547 22.53 15.13 4.24
N PHE A 548 21.57 15.94 3.82
CA PHE A 548 21.34 16.27 2.42
C PHE A 548 22.51 17.09 1.83
N LYS A 549 22.89 16.82 0.58
CA LYS A 549 24.01 17.51 -0.11
C LYS A 549 23.64 18.12 -1.47
N GLY A 550 22.44 17.85 -2.00
CA GLY A 550 22.04 18.22 -3.37
C GLY A 550 21.56 17.00 -4.15
N PHE A 551 21.63 17.04 -5.49
CA PHE A 551 21.08 16.00 -6.37
C PHE A 551 22.12 15.43 -7.33
N GLU A 552 21.96 14.15 -7.71
CA GLU A 552 22.84 13.46 -8.67
C GLU A 552 22.85 14.19 -10.02
N GLY A 553 24.04 14.66 -10.42
CA GLY A 553 24.25 15.43 -11.65
C GLY A 553 24.10 16.95 -11.52
N TYR A 554 23.77 17.49 -10.33
CA TYR A 554 23.52 18.92 -10.13
C TYR A 554 24.42 19.51 -9.03
N ASN A 555 25.02 20.68 -9.29
CA ASN A 555 25.91 21.36 -8.34
C ASN A 555 25.13 22.22 -7.35
N GLY A 556 24.33 21.57 -6.49
CA GLY A 556 23.54 22.22 -5.44
C GLY A 556 22.05 21.87 -5.49
N THR A 557 21.21 22.80 -5.05
CA THR A 557 19.75 22.65 -4.94
C THR A 557 18.97 23.52 -5.93
N GLU A 558 19.67 24.33 -6.71
CA GLU A 558 19.12 25.25 -7.70
C GLU A 558 19.32 24.67 -9.12
N ILE A 559 18.23 24.44 -9.85
CA ILE A 559 18.21 23.61 -11.07
C ILE A 559 17.36 24.28 -12.15
N VAL A 560 17.91 24.37 -13.38
CA VAL A 560 17.17 24.86 -14.57
C VAL A 560 16.38 23.71 -15.19
N VAL A 561 15.09 23.92 -15.46
CA VAL A 561 14.16 22.85 -15.89
C VAL A 561 13.89 22.95 -17.40
N ASP A 562 14.72 22.27 -18.21
CA ASP A 562 14.63 22.26 -19.69
C ASP A 562 13.66 21.20 -20.25
N LYS A 563 13.34 20.17 -19.42
CA LYS A 563 12.53 18.98 -19.70
C LYS A 563 12.01 18.39 -18.36
N PRO A 564 11.20 17.32 -18.35
CA PRO A 564 10.89 16.54 -17.13
C PRO A 564 12.14 16.09 -16.38
N LEU A 565 12.17 16.27 -15.05
CA LEU A 565 13.33 15.92 -14.22
C LEU A 565 12.93 14.98 -13.07
N THR A 566 13.49 13.78 -13.09
CA THR A 566 13.58 12.91 -11.91
C THR A 566 14.91 13.16 -11.23
N LEU A 567 14.89 13.84 -10.09
CA LEU A 567 16.07 14.13 -9.29
C LEU A 567 16.32 13.02 -8.27
N LYS A 568 17.58 12.58 -8.13
CA LYS A 568 17.98 11.63 -7.09
C LYS A 568 18.75 12.37 -5.99
N PRO A 569 18.28 12.39 -4.73
CA PRO A 569 18.89 13.18 -3.68
C PRO A 569 20.15 12.49 -3.15
N ILE A 570 21.26 13.23 -3.10
CA ILE A 570 22.53 12.78 -2.51
C ILE A 570 22.45 13.01 -1.00
N TRP A 571 22.65 11.93 -0.25
CA TRP A 571 22.66 11.90 1.21
C TRP A 571 24.04 11.48 1.70
N GLU A 572 24.74 12.35 2.42
CA GLU A 572 25.93 11.98 3.18
C GLU A 572 25.50 11.24 4.45
N ARG A 573 25.92 9.98 4.58
CA ARG A 573 25.76 9.26 5.84
C ARG A 573 26.77 9.80 6.85
N GLN A 574 26.30 10.11 8.05
CA GLN A 574 27.12 10.50 9.18
C GLN A 574 26.83 9.59 10.38
N HIS A 575 27.87 9.25 11.13
CA HIS A 575 27.77 8.39 12.30
C HIS A 575 28.17 9.17 13.56
N LYS A 576 27.42 8.93 14.65
CA LYS A 576 27.70 9.51 15.97
C LYS A 576 28.90 8.80 16.59
N VAL A 577 29.87 9.59 17.02
CA VAL A 577 30.98 9.19 17.89
C VAL A 577 30.71 9.74 19.28
N ARG A 578 30.87 8.89 20.29
CA ARG A 578 30.78 9.22 21.71
C ARG A 578 32.11 8.93 22.38
N ILE A 579 32.58 9.81 23.26
CA ILE A 579 33.76 9.57 24.10
C ILE A 579 33.29 9.25 25.52
N GLU A 580 33.71 8.10 26.05
CA GLU A 580 33.45 7.67 27.42
C GLU A 580 34.77 7.65 28.21
N SER A 581 34.92 8.64 29.09
CA SER A 581 36.07 8.78 29.99
C SER A 581 35.57 9.18 31.38
N ARG A 582 36.22 8.67 32.44
CA ARG A 582 35.90 9.06 33.83
C ARG A 582 36.43 10.46 34.20
N TYR A 583 37.45 10.94 33.48
CA TYR A 583 38.23 12.12 33.86
C TYR A 583 38.24 13.25 32.80
N ILE A 584 37.53 13.04 31.69
CA ILE A 584 37.39 14.00 30.59
C ILE A 584 35.90 14.07 30.25
N LEU A 585 35.38 15.26 29.98
CA LEU A 585 33.97 15.46 29.60
C LEU A 585 33.62 14.61 28.36
N SER A 586 32.50 13.90 28.42
CA SER A 586 32.01 13.07 27.32
C SER A 586 31.48 13.93 26.18
N GLU A 587 32.24 14.08 25.11
CA GLU A 587 31.77 14.70 23.86
C GLU A 587 30.99 13.66 23.02
N GLU A 588 29.90 14.12 22.40
CA GLU A 588 29.13 13.36 21.41
C GLU A 588 29.01 14.20 20.11
N LYS A 589 29.48 13.66 18.99
CA LYS A 589 29.58 14.41 17.72
C LYS A 589 29.39 13.50 16.51
N TYR A 590 28.78 14.02 15.45
CA TYR A 590 28.61 13.29 14.19
C TYR A 590 29.75 13.63 13.22
N PHE A 591 30.26 12.60 12.55
CA PHE A 591 31.32 12.67 11.54
C PHE A 591 30.90 11.87 10.30
N THR A 592 31.57 12.06 9.17
CA THR A 592 31.14 11.43 7.89
C THR A 592 31.47 9.94 7.85
N ALA A 593 30.58 9.14 7.27
CA ALA A 593 30.79 7.70 7.13
C ALA A 593 31.98 7.41 6.20
N ASN A 594 32.83 6.47 6.63
CA ASN A 594 34.13 6.15 6.04
C ASN A 594 35.21 7.26 6.18
N GLU A 595 34.94 8.33 6.94
CA GLU A 595 35.97 9.29 7.34
C GLU A 595 37.02 8.61 8.24
N THR A 596 38.28 9.00 8.10
CA THR A 596 39.37 8.52 8.97
C THR A 596 39.54 9.49 10.14
N LEU A 597 39.12 9.06 11.32
CA LEU A 597 39.19 9.85 12.53
C LEU A 597 40.45 9.56 13.35
N TYR A 598 40.84 10.57 14.12
CA TYR A 598 41.95 10.55 15.05
C TYR A 598 41.46 11.02 16.42
N THR A 599 41.35 10.12 17.40
CA THR A 599 41.06 10.51 18.79
C THR A 599 42.37 10.68 19.55
N LEU A 600 42.53 11.83 20.20
CA LEU A 600 43.71 12.20 20.98
C LEU A 600 43.34 12.28 22.46
N MET A 601 44.16 11.68 23.33
CA MET A 601 44.04 11.74 24.79
C MET A 601 45.40 11.96 25.43
N PRO A 602 45.51 12.66 26.57
CA PRO A 602 46.77 12.73 27.32
C PRO A 602 47.15 11.35 27.84
N ILE A 603 48.43 10.98 27.76
CA ILE A 603 48.96 9.72 28.31
C ILE A 603 49.00 9.80 29.85
N VAL A 604 49.30 10.98 30.39
CA VAL A 604 49.33 11.25 31.83
C VAL A 604 48.60 12.57 32.10
N GLN A 605 47.69 12.56 33.06
CA GLN A 605 47.03 13.75 33.58
C GLN A 605 47.23 13.81 35.10
N GLU A 606 47.83 14.91 35.57
CA GLU A 606 48.03 15.17 37.00
C GLU A 606 46.95 16.13 37.51
N PHE A 607 46.48 15.94 38.74
CA PHE A 607 45.43 16.78 39.36
C PHE A 607 45.98 17.75 40.43
N GLY A 608 47.31 17.84 40.59
CA GLY A 608 47.97 18.75 41.54
C GLY A 608 47.82 18.37 43.03
N ASN A 609 46.93 17.44 43.37
CA ASN A 609 46.66 16.97 44.73
C ASN A 609 47.47 15.71 45.13
N GLY A 610 48.42 15.26 44.30
CA GLY A 610 49.13 13.98 44.46
C GLY A 610 48.44 12.77 43.81
N THR A 611 47.25 12.94 43.22
CA THR A 611 46.64 11.92 42.35
C THR A 611 47.03 12.20 40.89
N VAL A 612 47.39 11.13 40.18
CA VAL A 612 47.73 11.13 38.76
C VAL A 612 46.93 10.02 38.08
N VAL A 613 46.45 10.26 36.86
CA VAL A 613 45.90 9.19 36.01
C VAL A 613 46.77 8.98 34.78
N GLU A 614 47.13 7.72 34.55
CA GLU A 614 47.89 7.22 33.42
C GLU A 614 46.94 6.48 32.48
N LEU A 615 47.03 6.71 31.17
CA LEU A 615 46.19 6.03 30.19
C LEU A 615 46.55 4.54 30.14
N ARG A 616 45.64 3.70 30.63
CA ARG A 616 45.81 2.24 30.59
C ARG A 616 45.54 1.70 29.19
N ASN A 617 44.47 2.19 28.58
CA ASN A 617 43.98 1.72 27.29
C ASN A 617 43.00 2.75 26.70
N MET A 618 42.93 2.83 25.38
CA MET A 618 41.87 3.54 24.66
C MET A 618 41.40 2.66 23.51
N THR A 619 40.14 2.24 23.54
CA THR A 619 39.54 1.32 22.58
C THR A 619 38.28 1.91 21.96
N VAL A 620 38.20 1.84 20.64
CA VAL A 620 37.05 2.29 19.86
C VAL A 620 36.17 1.08 19.57
N TYR A 621 34.96 1.09 20.12
CA TYR A 621 33.95 0.06 19.91
C TYR A 621 32.94 0.54 18.87
N GLY A 622 32.47 -0.37 18.01
CA GLY A 622 31.27 -0.18 17.21
C GLY A 622 30.00 -0.29 18.04
N GLN A 623 28.87 0.05 17.44
CA GLN A 623 27.54 -0.09 18.04
C GLN A 623 27.16 -1.55 18.38
N ASP A 624 27.74 -2.50 17.66
CA ASP A 624 27.69 -3.95 17.90
C ASP A 624 28.59 -4.42 19.05
N GLY A 625 29.42 -3.53 19.62
CA GLY A 625 30.45 -3.88 20.61
C GLY A 625 31.73 -4.46 20.01
N ALA A 626 31.88 -4.53 18.68
CA ALA A 626 33.11 -4.98 18.04
C ALA A 626 34.23 -3.94 18.20
N VAL A 627 35.47 -4.37 18.39
CA VAL A 627 36.62 -3.46 18.47
C VAL A 627 37.00 -3.01 17.06
N LEU A 628 36.78 -1.71 16.76
CA LEU A 628 37.16 -1.08 15.51
C LEU A 628 38.64 -0.67 15.49
N ALA A 629 39.17 -0.23 16.63
CA ALA A 629 40.58 0.08 16.83
C ALA A 629 40.95 0.10 18.32
N THR A 630 42.23 -0.12 18.61
CA THR A 630 42.82 0.02 19.95
C THR A 630 44.07 0.90 19.87
N TRP A 631 44.39 1.63 20.93
CA TRP A 631 45.59 2.46 21.02
C TRP A 631 46.85 1.61 20.85
N ASN A 632 47.64 1.97 19.84
CA ASN A 632 48.98 1.46 19.65
C ASN A 632 49.96 2.56 20.09
N GLN A 633 50.77 2.26 21.11
CA GLN A 633 51.72 3.22 21.69
C GLN A 633 52.66 3.85 20.65
N SER A 634 53.02 3.11 19.59
CA SER A 634 53.88 3.60 18.49
C SER A 634 53.31 4.76 17.66
N LEU A 635 52.00 5.04 17.77
CA LEU A 635 51.35 6.19 17.12
C LEU A 635 51.33 7.46 17.98
N SER A 636 51.72 7.36 19.26
CA SER A 636 51.69 8.48 20.21
C SER A 636 52.76 9.51 19.88
N ARG A 637 52.48 10.81 20.10
CA ARG A 637 53.45 11.90 19.90
C ARG A 637 53.54 12.76 21.15
N GLY A 638 54.71 12.76 21.78
CA GLY A 638 54.90 13.38 23.09
C GLY A 638 53.92 12.79 24.11
N ASN A 639 53.30 13.65 24.91
CA ASN A 639 52.40 13.24 25.99
C ASN A 639 50.97 12.90 25.52
N MET A 640 50.72 12.73 24.21
CA MET A 640 49.40 12.43 23.64
C MET A 640 49.35 11.04 22.98
N ALA A 641 48.45 10.21 23.49
CA ALA A 641 48.02 8.96 22.88
C ALA A 641 47.09 9.25 21.69
N MET A 642 47.16 8.41 20.65
CA MET A 642 46.36 8.56 19.44
C MET A 642 45.77 7.22 19.00
N VAL A 643 44.46 7.19 18.73
CA VAL A 643 43.82 6.11 17.97
C VAL A 643 43.36 6.64 16.62
N LYS A 644 43.80 5.98 15.55
CA LYS A 644 43.34 6.19 14.18
C LYS A 644 42.35 5.08 13.80
N TYR A 645 41.18 5.44 13.26
CA TYR A 645 40.18 4.47 12.82
C TYR A 645 39.29 5.03 11.70
N THR A 646 38.66 4.15 10.92
CA THR A 646 37.71 4.53 9.87
C THR A 646 36.29 4.37 10.40
N LEU A 647 35.46 5.41 10.29
CA LEU A 647 34.12 5.43 10.88
C LEU A 647 33.07 4.78 9.95
N THR A 648 33.00 3.45 9.95
CA THR A 648 32.04 2.66 9.14
C THR A 648 30.66 2.50 9.78
N GLN A 649 30.55 2.74 11.10
CA GLN A 649 29.32 2.66 11.90
C GLN A 649 29.41 3.59 13.13
N PRO A 650 28.31 3.83 13.88
CA PRO A 650 28.37 4.61 15.13
C PRO A 650 29.34 3.96 16.13
N ALA A 651 30.10 4.79 16.85
CA ALA A 651 31.25 4.33 17.61
C ALA A 651 31.35 4.98 19.01
N THR A 652 31.86 4.20 19.96
CA THR A 652 32.13 4.67 21.34
C THR A 652 33.62 4.48 21.64
N VAL A 653 34.33 5.58 21.87
CA VAL A 653 35.72 5.57 22.32
C VAL A 653 35.74 5.47 23.84
N LYS A 654 36.08 4.30 24.38
CA LYS A 654 36.23 4.10 25.83
C LYS A 654 37.68 4.34 26.22
N VAL A 655 37.87 5.15 27.25
CA VAL A 655 39.18 5.60 27.75
C VAL A 655 39.37 5.05 29.17
N GLU A 656 40.22 4.04 29.30
CA GLU A 656 40.50 3.35 30.56
C GLU A 656 41.73 3.95 31.23
N TRP A 657 41.59 4.29 32.51
CA TRP A 657 42.61 5.00 33.26
C TRP A 657 43.13 4.17 34.43
N ARG A 658 44.45 4.13 34.56
CA ARG A 658 45.15 3.64 35.73
C ARG A 658 45.28 4.80 36.71
N ILE A 659 44.77 4.65 37.93
CA ILE A 659 44.86 5.69 38.96
C ILE A 659 46.13 5.44 39.76
N LEU A 660 47.03 6.42 39.80
CA LEU A 660 48.25 6.40 40.59
C LEU A 660 48.12 7.42 41.73
N GLN A 661 48.56 7.04 42.92
CA GLN A 661 48.67 7.93 44.07
C GLN A 661 50.15 8.14 44.39
N THR A 662 50.54 9.39 44.61
CA THR A 662 51.86 9.74 45.14
C THR A 662 51.96 9.31 46.60
N ILE A 663 53.00 8.55 46.93
CA ILE A 663 53.31 8.09 48.28
C ILE A 663 54.70 8.58 48.64
N ARG A 664 54.77 9.33 49.74
CA ARG A 664 56.03 9.82 50.29
C ARG A 664 56.43 8.94 51.47
N VAL A 665 57.61 8.35 51.41
CA VAL A 665 58.19 7.53 52.50
C VAL A 665 59.32 8.32 53.13
N ASP A 666 59.29 8.50 54.46
CA ASP A 666 60.37 9.11 55.24
C ASP A 666 60.92 8.14 56.27
N SER A 667 62.24 7.91 56.26
CA SER A 667 62.92 6.93 57.12
C SER A 667 64.38 7.31 57.33
N VAL A 668 64.94 6.99 58.51
CA VAL A 668 66.38 7.17 58.82
C VAL A 668 67.30 6.34 57.89
N VAL A 669 66.76 5.31 57.23
CA VAL A 669 67.49 4.47 56.27
C VAL A 669 67.46 5.06 54.86
N LYS A 670 66.28 5.54 54.41
CA LYS A 670 66.04 6.07 53.06
C LYS A 670 64.67 6.76 52.99
N SER A 671 64.64 8.06 52.71
CA SER A 671 63.42 8.75 52.24
C SER A 671 63.30 8.68 50.71
N PHE A 672 62.07 8.62 50.18
CA PHE A 672 61.78 8.69 48.74
C PHE A 672 60.30 9.01 48.47
N GLU A 673 59.96 9.26 47.21
CA GLU A 673 58.59 9.42 46.72
C GLU A 673 58.36 8.45 45.55
N GLU A 674 57.22 7.73 45.55
CA GLU A 674 56.87 6.74 44.52
C GLU A 674 55.39 6.87 44.13
N ARG A 675 55.07 6.65 42.85
CA ARG A 675 53.68 6.67 42.33
C ARG A 675 53.15 5.24 42.25
N VAL A 676 52.23 4.88 43.14
CA VAL A 676 51.70 3.51 43.27
C VAL A 676 50.24 3.44 42.84
N GLU A 677 49.85 2.36 42.18
CA GLU A 677 48.49 2.17 41.66
C GLU A 677 47.45 2.02 42.79
N ASN A 678 46.36 2.77 42.68
CA ASN A 678 45.28 2.84 43.66
C ASN A 678 44.57 1.48 43.80
N GLY A 679 44.54 0.94 45.02
CA GLY A 679 44.09 -0.41 45.35
C GLY A 679 45.24 -1.40 45.60
N SER A 680 46.49 -1.05 45.24
CA SER A 680 47.66 -1.87 45.54
C SER A 680 47.87 -1.99 47.05
N SER A 681 48.34 -3.14 47.51
CA SER A 681 48.80 -3.34 48.87
C SER A 681 50.33 -3.44 48.90
N ILE A 682 50.98 -2.46 49.51
CA ILE A 682 52.43 -2.35 49.64
C ILE A 682 52.85 -3.04 50.93
N ASP A 683 53.78 -3.99 50.84
CA ASP A 683 54.53 -4.44 52.01
C ASP A 683 55.78 -3.55 52.16
N VAL A 684 55.80 -2.72 53.20
CA VAL A 684 56.88 -1.74 53.46
C VAL A 684 58.25 -2.41 53.52
N ARG A 685 58.29 -3.69 53.89
CA ARG A 685 59.51 -4.50 54.03
C ARG A 685 60.17 -4.85 52.69
N ARG A 686 59.47 -4.61 51.57
CA ARG A 686 60.03 -4.66 50.20
C ARG A 686 60.70 -3.36 49.77
N TRP A 687 60.33 -2.24 50.40
CA TRP A 687 60.86 -0.90 50.12
C TRP A 687 62.02 -0.53 51.03
N LEU A 688 61.96 -0.96 52.29
CA LEU A 688 62.98 -0.76 53.32
C LEU A 688 63.22 -2.12 54.02
N PRO A 689 64.47 -2.58 54.18
CA PRO A 689 64.74 -3.92 54.69
C PRO A 689 64.37 -4.05 56.18
N GLU A 690 63.94 -5.24 56.61
CA GLU A 690 63.58 -5.51 58.01
C GLU A 690 64.73 -5.21 58.98
N THR A 691 65.98 -5.39 58.54
CA THR A 691 67.20 -5.03 59.29
C THR A 691 68.23 -4.34 58.40
N VAL A 692 69.05 -3.45 58.99
CA VAL A 692 70.19 -2.78 58.35
C VAL A 692 71.41 -2.92 59.26
N GLU A 693 72.41 -3.72 58.87
CA GLU A 693 73.67 -3.80 59.59
C GLU A 693 74.40 -2.45 59.53
N LEU A 694 74.79 -1.89 60.69
CA LEU A 694 75.57 -0.66 60.79
C LEU A 694 77.08 -0.91 60.95
N GLY A 695 77.48 -2.19 61.04
CA GLY A 695 78.82 -2.59 61.48
C GLY A 695 78.92 -2.63 63.01
N ASN A 696 80.12 -2.89 63.54
CA ASN A 696 80.41 -2.97 64.98
C ASN A 696 79.37 -3.78 65.78
N ALA A 697 79.00 -4.97 65.27
CA ALA A 697 78.03 -5.88 65.88
C ALA A 697 76.67 -5.24 66.23
N THR A 698 76.29 -4.18 65.49
CA THR A 698 75.10 -3.36 65.69
C THR A 698 74.31 -3.29 64.38
N ARG A 699 72.98 -3.39 64.48
CA ARG A 699 72.08 -3.20 63.34
C ARG A 699 70.86 -2.39 63.73
N LEU A 700 70.19 -1.77 62.77
CA LEU A 700 68.83 -1.29 62.94
C LEU A 700 67.85 -2.42 62.63
N ALA A 701 66.76 -2.52 63.40
CA ALA A 701 65.62 -3.38 63.12
C ALA A 701 64.33 -2.55 63.01
N LEU A 702 63.49 -2.89 62.04
CA LEU A 702 62.23 -2.21 61.75
C LEU A 702 61.23 -2.41 62.91
N LYS A 703 60.78 -1.33 63.56
CA LYS A 703 59.97 -1.39 64.79
C LYS A 703 58.53 -0.90 64.61
N ALA A 704 58.31 0.12 63.78
CA ALA A 704 56.97 0.62 63.50
C ALA A 704 56.89 1.34 62.14
N VAL A 705 55.68 1.39 61.60
CA VAL A 705 55.30 2.28 60.50
C VAL A 705 54.17 3.19 60.97
N TYR A 706 54.16 4.42 60.49
CA TYR A 706 53.07 5.37 60.67
C TYR A 706 52.55 5.78 59.29
N VAL A 707 51.24 5.82 59.09
CA VAL A 707 50.59 6.30 57.85
C VAL A 707 49.76 7.53 58.21
N ASP A 708 50.03 8.64 57.54
CA ASP A 708 49.47 9.98 57.84
C ASP A 708 49.54 10.35 59.33
N GLY A 709 50.63 9.91 60.00
CA GLY A 709 50.89 10.11 61.43
C GLY A 709 50.37 9.02 62.37
N ALA A 710 49.44 8.16 61.93
CA ALA A 710 48.89 7.09 62.77
C ALA A 710 49.72 5.80 62.68
N ARG A 711 50.13 5.22 63.82
CA ARG A 711 50.89 3.96 63.87
C ARG A 711 50.06 2.80 63.33
N THR A 712 50.62 2.00 62.42
CA THR A 712 49.97 0.78 61.92
C THR A 712 50.35 -0.44 62.76
N GLY A 713 49.43 -1.40 62.87
CA GLY A 713 49.71 -2.77 63.33
C GLY A 713 50.06 -3.74 62.20
N SER A 714 50.30 -3.21 60.99
CA SER A 714 50.51 -3.99 59.76
C SER A 714 51.60 -3.34 58.90
N TRP A 715 52.51 -4.17 58.38
CA TRP A 715 53.50 -3.80 57.37
C TRP A 715 52.90 -3.71 55.96
N LEU A 716 51.72 -4.31 55.76
CA LEU A 716 50.94 -4.25 54.53
C LEU A 716 49.97 -3.06 54.57
N ILE A 717 50.10 -2.13 53.62
CA ILE A 717 49.34 -0.88 53.54
C ILE A 717 48.62 -0.81 52.18
N THR A 718 47.30 -0.66 52.19
CA THR A 718 46.51 -0.52 50.96
C THR A 718 46.39 0.94 50.52
N VAL A 719 46.83 1.21 49.30
CA VAL A 719 46.82 2.54 48.67
C VAL A 719 45.40 2.93 48.25
N SER A 720 44.86 4.02 48.79
CA SER A 720 43.51 4.51 48.46
C SER A 720 43.43 6.01 48.18
N LYS A 721 44.52 6.73 48.45
CA LYS A 721 44.72 8.18 48.32
C LYS A 721 46.23 8.46 48.37
N PRO A 722 46.69 9.68 48.06
CA PRO A 722 48.04 10.12 48.39
C PRO A 722 48.25 10.06 49.91
N MET A 723 49.42 9.62 50.36
CA MET A 723 49.69 9.36 51.78
C MET A 723 51.16 9.55 52.16
N HIS A 724 51.40 9.86 53.43
CA HIS A 724 52.72 10.00 54.03
C HIS A 724 53.03 8.81 54.94
N ILE A 725 54.11 8.10 54.66
CA ILE A 725 54.53 6.91 55.41
C ILE A 725 55.83 7.24 56.16
N ARG A 726 55.83 7.17 57.49
CA ARG A 726 57.01 7.38 58.33
C ARG A 726 57.51 6.07 58.93
N VAL A 727 58.78 5.78 58.64
CA VAL A 727 59.64 4.64 59.00
C VAL A 727 60.31 4.70 60.37
N GLU A 728 59.99 3.87 61.37
CA GLU A 728 60.72 3.85 62.65
C GLU A 728 61.53 2.55 62.85
N TYR A 729 62.82 2.72 63.14
CA TYR A 729 63.81 1.66 63.40
C TYR A 729 64.38 1.81 64.82
N LEU A 730 64.66 0.69 65.48
CA LEU A 730 65.43 0.65 66.74
C LEU A 730 66.80 -0.03 66.56
N PRO A 731 67.83 0.35 67.33
CA PRO A 731 69.06 -0.42 67.41
C PRO A 731 68.83 -1.82 68.01
N GLN A 732 69.47 -2.82 67.41
CA GLN A 732 69.72 -4.14 67.99
C GLN A 732 71.22 -4.37 68.09
N TYR A 733 71.64 -5.00 69.18
CA TYR A 733 73.02 -5.36 69.44
C TYR A 733 73.18 -6.88 69.48
N LEU A 734 74.27 -7.38 68.90
CA LEU A 734 74.64 -8.79 69.01
C LEU A 734 75.19 -9.06 70.42
N VAL A 735 74.51 -9.89 71.18
CA VAL A 735 74.88 -10.26 72.54
C VAL A 735 75.12 -11.77 72.66
N SER A 736 76.06 -12.18 73.50
CA SER A 736 76.12 -13.53 74.06
C SER A 736 75.65 -13.52 75.51
N MET A 737 75.09 -14.64 75.99
CA MET A 737 74.68 -14.79 77.38
C MET A 737 75.33 -16.03 77.99
N ALA A 738 76.00 -15.86 79.13
CA ALA A 738 76.72 -16.91 79.83
C ALA A 738 76.14 -17.10 81.24
N LEU A 739 75.89 -18.34 81.63
CA LEU A 739 75.37 -18.71 82.94
C LEU A 739 76.53 -18.92 83.93
N GLU A 740 76.48 -18.23 85.06
CA GLU A 740 77.44 -18.41 86.15
C GLU A 740 77.06 -19.67 86.96
N ALA A 741 77.97 -20.66 87.02
CA ALA A 741 77.73 -22.00 87.61
C ALA A 741 78.61 -22.32 88.84
N GLY A 742 79.20 -21.28 89.45
CA GLY A 742 80.11 -21.41 90.59
C GLY A 742 81.56 -21.75 90.21
N GLU A 743 82.50 -21.58 91.15
CA GLU A 743 83.95 -21.80 90.98
C GLU A 743 84.61 -21.13 89.75
N GLY A 744 83.95 -20.16 89.12
CA GLY A 744 84.41 -19.51 87.88
C GLY A 744 84.01 -20.23 86.58
N TYR A 745 83.25 -21.32 86.66
CA TYR A 745 82.70 -21.98 85.48
C TYR A 745 81.55 -21.16 84.87
N LEU A 746 81.66 -20.89 83.57
CA LEU A 746 80.57 -20.38 82.74
C LEU A 746 79.97 -21.53 81.93
N ALA A 747 78.65 -21.57 81.86
CA ALA A 747 77.90 -22.51 81.04
C ALA A 747 77.07 -21.76 79.99
N GLU A 748 76.97 -22.32 78.79
CA GLU A 748 76.08 -21.81 77.74
C GLU A 748 74.64 -22.29 78.02
N PRO A 749 73.61 -21.41 78.05
CA PRO A 749 72.22 -21.82 78.29
C PRO A 749 71.67 -22.66 77.13
N ASP A 750 70.56 -23.36 77.33
CA ASP A 750 69.76 -23.85 76.20
C ASP A 750 69.02 -22.67 75.53
N ASN A 751 68.49 -21.77 76.37
CA ASN A 751 67.82 -20.53 76.01
C ASN A 751 67.62 -19.61 77.23
N VAL A 752 67.43 -18.32 76.97
CA VAL A 752 67.03 -17.32 77.98
C VAL A 752 65.81 -16.57 77.44
N VAL A 753 64.73 -16.54 78.22
CA VAL A 753 63.52 -15.78 77.89
C VAL A 753 63.61 -14.41 78.55
N LEU A 754 63.57 -13.36 77.73
CA LEU A 754 63.66 -11.96 78.09
C LEU A 754 62.31 -11.26 77.86
N GLU A 755 61.93 -10.34 78.74
CA GLU A 755 60.74 -9.51 78.59
C GLU A 755 61.10 -8.03 78.77
N GLY A 756 60.69 -7.18 77.82
CA GLY A 756 61.07 -5.77 77.82
C GLY A 756 60.32 -4.99 76.74
N GLY A 757 59.95 -3.74 77.03
CA GLY A 757 59.26 -2.86 76.08
C GLY A 757 57.88 -3.36 75.60
N GLY A 758 57.28 -4.33 76.28
CA GLY A 758 56.04 -5.00 75.85
C GLY A 758 56.23 -6.20 74.91
N GLU A 759 57.47 -6.65 74.70
CA GLU A 759 57.80 -7.86 73.92
C GLU A 759 58.48 -8.92 74.79
N THR A 760 58.25 -10.19 74.44
CA THR A 760 59.05 -11.33 74.90
C THR A 760 60.00 -11.76 73.80
N ARG A 761 61.29 -11.96 74.12
CA ARG A 761 62.33 -12.46 73.20
C ARG A 761 62.99 -13.70 73.80
N VAL A 762 63.27 -14.69 72.96
CA VAL A 762 64.09 -15.85 73.34
C VAL A 762 65.49 -15.63 72.78
N TYR A 763 66.47 -15.46 73.66
CA TYR A 763 67.87 -15.63 73.31
C TYR A 763 68.15 -17.12 73.17
N THR A 764 68.73 -17.50 72.05
CA THR A 764 69.32 -18.82 71.80
C THR A 764 70.82 -18.63 71.56
N PRO A 765 71.71 -19.45 72.13
CA PRO A 765 73.15 -19.32 71.93
C PRO A 765 73.62 -19.62 70.50
N PRO A 766 74.88 -19.29 70.14
CA PRO A 766 75.89 -18.64 70.99
C PRO A 766 75.71 -17.11 71.09
N MET A 767 75.00 -16.51 70.14
CA MET A 767 74.72 -15.07 70.12
C MET A 767 73.35 -14.79 69.47
N ALA A 768 72.66 -13.75 69.94
CA ALA A 768 71.45 -13.24 69.32
C ALA A 768 71.47 -11.71 69.25
N TYR A 769 70.75 -11.15 68.28
CA TYR A 769 70.49 -9.70 68.22
C TYR A 769 69.26 -9.36 69.06
N ILE A 770 69.43 -8.50 70.06
CA ILE A 770 68.37 -8.05 70.98
C ILE A 770 68.24 -6.51 70.90
N ASP A 771 67.02 -5.97 70.96
CA ASP A 771 66.79 -4.51 70.92
C ASP A 771 67.45 -3.80 72.11
N SER A 772 67.96 -2.59 71.86
CA SER A 772 68.51 -1.70 72.88
C SER A 772 67.47 -1.39 73.96
N GLY A 773 67.75 -1.71 75.23
CA GLY A 773 66.80 -1.50 76.31
C GLY A 773 67.08 -2.27 77.60
N THR A 774 66.19 -2.14 78.57
CA THR A 774 66.20 -2.94 79.80
C THR A 774 65.23 -4.11 79.66
N TRP A 775 65.72 -5.30 79.96
CA TRP A 775 65.01 -6.58 79.83
C TRP A 775 65.00 -7.31 81.17
N ARG A 776 63.91 -8.03 81.47
CA ARG A 776 63.73 -8.92 82.62
C ARG A 776 63.91 -10.37 82.16
N THR A 777 64.72 -11.17 82.83
CA THR A 777 64.79 -12.61 82.56
C THR A 777 63.58 -13.31 83.15
N VAL A 778 62.68 -13.81 82.31
CA VAL A 778 61.48 -14.56 82.73
C VAL A 778 61.84 -16.01 83.04
N SER A 779 62.69 -16.63 82.20
CA SER A 779 63.25 -17.95 82.47
C SER A 779 64.62 -18.16 81.81
N ILE A 780 65.36 -19.14 82.32
CA ILE A 780 66.65 -19.60 81.84
C ILE A 780 66.59 -21.13 81.84
N ARG A 781 66.83 -21.77 80.68
CA ARG A 781 66.93 -23.22 80.58
C ARG A 781 68.36 -23.67 80.35
N TYR A 782 68.71 -24.81 80.92
CA TYR A 782 70.00 -25.46 80.77
C TYR A 782 69.84 -26.98 80.93
N ARG A 783 70.15 -27.72 79.86
CA ARG A 783 69.98 -29.19 79.74
C ARG A 783 68.59 -29.66 80.15
N GLU A 784 67.60 -29.05 79.53
CA GLU A 784 66.14 -29.24 79.75
C GLU A 784 65.64 -28.77 81.13
N ALA A 785 66.52 -28.63 82.13
CA ALA A 785 66.20 -28.08 83.45
C ALA A 785 66.00 -26.57 83.40
N GLU A 786 65.13 -26.07 84.28
CA GLU A 786 64.83 -24.65 84.43
C GLU A 786 65.61 -24.08 85.63
N VAL A 787 66.51 -23.13 85.38
CA VAL A 787 67.57 -22.70 86.34
C VAL A 787 67.39 -21.25 86.80
N ASN A 788 66.13 -20.80 86.78
CA ASN A 788 65.70 -19.41 86.87
C ASN A 788 66.24 -18.65 88.08
N VAL A 789 66.72 -17.43 87.79
CA VAL A 789 66.86 -16.35 88.75
C VAL A 789 66.32 -15.10 88.06
N GLU A 790 65.22 -14.53 88.56
CA GLU A 790 64.62 -13.31 87.99
C GLU A 790 65.59 -12.13 88.21
N GLN A 791 66.16 -11.62 87.11
CA GLN A 791 67.11 -10.52 87.11
C GLN A 791 66.91 -9.61 85.90
N THR A 792 67.39 -8.36 85.99
CA THR A 792 67.29 -7.38 84.90
C THR A 792 68.62 -7.18 84.19
N VAL A 793 68.62 -7.27 82.86
CA VAL A 793 69.77 -7.01 81.99
C VAL A 793 69.52 -5.76 81.14
N SER A 794 70.44 -4.79 81.18
CA SER A 794 70.37 -3.55 80.42
C SER A 794 71.31 -3.63 79.21
N ILE A 795 70.76 -3.87 78.03
CA ILE A 795 71.50 -4.04 76.78
C ILE A 795 71.65 -2.67 76.10
N GLN A 796 72.86 -2.10 76.19
CA GLN A 796 73.21 -0.78 75.65
C GLN A 796 74.29 -0.85 74.54
N GLY A 797 74.80 -2.05 74.25
CA GLY A 797 75.81 -2.32 73.24
C GLY A 797 76.05 -3.82 73.06
N PRO A 798 76.85 -4.22 72.06
CA PRO A 798 77.18 -5.62 71.82
C PRO A 798 78.19 -6.13 72.88
N GLY A 799 78.13 -7.43 73.20
CA GLY A 799 79.05 -8.05 74.16
C GLY A 799 78.50 -9.27 74.90
N GLU A 800 79.27 -9.77 75.86
CA GLU A 800 78.89 -10.86 76.78
C GLU A 800 78.14 -10.31 77.98
N TYR A 801 76.96 -10.86 78.25
CA TYR A 801 76.14 -10.55 79.43
C TYR A 801 76.03 -11.78 80.33
N ARG A 802 76.51 -11.67 81.57
CA ARG A 802 76.54 -12.79 82.53
C ARG A 802 75.27 -12.83 83.35
N LEU A 803 74.67 -14.01 83.45
CA LEU A 803 73.45 -14.28 84.20
C LEU A 803 73.76 -15.20 85.39
N ARG A 804 73.26 -14.83 86.57
CA ARG A 804 73.35 -15.68 87.77
C ARG A 804 72.30 -16.78 87.69
N THR A 805 72.66 -18.00 88.11
CA THR A 805 71.77 -19.17 88.01
C THR A 805 71.89 -20.11 89.22
N GLY A 806 71.02 -21.11 89.28
CA GLY A 806 71.10 -22.20 90.27
C GLY A 806 72.06 -23.35 89.93
N LEU A 807 72.88 -23.24 88.89
CA LEU A 807 73.83 -24.28 88.46
C LEU A 807 74.94 -24.52 89.50
N LYS A 808 75.43 -25.77 89.60
CA LYS A 808 76.38 -26.22 90.63
C LYS A 808 77.53 -27.04 90.04
N THR A 809 78.60 -27.21 90.80
CA THR A 809 79.65 -28.20 90.52
C THR A 809 79.49 -29.41 91.46
N VAL A 810 79.55 -30.62 90.90
CA VAL A 810 79.25 -31.88 91.61
C VAL A 810 80.46 -32.81 91.60
N ARG A 811 80.76 -33.46 92.73
CA ARG A 811 81.80 -34.49 92.85
C ARG A 811 81.21 -35.89 92.67
N ILE A 812 81.91 -36.75 91.95
CA ILE A 812 81.50 -38.15 91.72
C ILE A 812 82.56 -39.08 92.29
N LYS A 813 82.12 -40.24 92.81
CA LYS A 813 82.96 -41.37 93.18
C LYS A 813 82.44 -42.67 92.55
N ALA A 814 83.24 -43.35 91.72
CA ALA A 814 82.89 -44.63 91.11
C ALA A 814 83.60 -45.79 91.84
N VAL A 815 82.85 -46.85 92.15
CA VAL A 815 83.32 -48.10 92.77
C VAL A 815 82.68 -49.31 92.08
N ASP A 816 83.20 -50.52 92.29
CA ASP A 816 82.55 -51.76 91.87
C ASP A 816 81.65 -52.38 92.96
N VAL A 817 80.99 -53.50 92.63
CA VAL A 817 80.11 -54.25 93.56
C VAL A 817 80.83 -54.81 94.80
N LEU A 818 82.16 -54.78 94.86
CA LEU A 818 82.96 -55.13 96.05
C LEU A 818 83.45 -53.88 96.80
N GLY A 819 83.05 -52.68 96.36
CA GLY A 819 83.47 -51.39 96.91
C GLY A 819 84.86 -50.93 96.47
N ILE A 820 85.50 -51.63 95.53
CA ILE A 820 86.84 -51.28 95.03
C ILE A 820 86.70 -50.07 94.09
N PRO A 821 87.54 -49.02 94.19
CA PRO A 821 87.50 -47.89 93.26
C PRO A 821 87.55 -48.31 91.80
N ALA A 822 86.74 -47.62 90.97
CA ALA A 822 86.66 -47.83 89.54
C ALA A 822 87.36 -46.67 88.80
N PRO A 823 88.70 -46.71 88.62
CA PRO A 823 89.44 -45.68 87.92
C PRO A 823 89.20 -45.74 86.41
N PHE A 824 89.44 -44.64 85.71
CA PHE A 824 89.21 -44.50 84.27
C PHE A 824 87.75 -44.74 83.83
N THR A 825 86.82 -44.67 84.78
CA THR A 825 85.39 -44.74 84.50
C THR A 825 84.96 -43.38 84.00
N GLU A 826 84.41 -43.32 82.79
CA GLU A 826 83.82 -42.09 82.29
C GLU A 826 82.47 -41.88 83.00
N ALA A 827 82.30 -40.78 83.71
CA ALA A 827 81.06 -40.45 84.42
C ALA A 827 80.45 -39.16 83.86
N TRP A 828 79.13 -39.15 83.69
CA TRP A 828 78.43 -38.04 83.04
C TRP A 828 76.97 -37.92 83.50
N ILE A 829 76.43 -36.70 83.48
CA ILE A 829 74.99 -36.44 83.66
C ILE A 829 74.31 -36.41 82.29
N TYR A 830 74.85 -35.62 81.37
CA TYR A 830 74.45 -35.56 79.96
C TYR A 830 75.64 -35.96 79.07
N PRO A 831 75.43 -36.33 77.78
CA PRO A 831 76.49 -36.83 76.89
C PRO A 831 77.68 -35.89 76.64
N ASP A 832 77.63 -34.67 77.16
CA ASP A 832 78.60 -33.58 77.03
C ASP A 832 79.00 -32.93 78.38
N ILE A 833 78.33 -33.27 79.50
CA ILE A 833 78.82 -32.97 80.86
C ILE A 833 79.49 -34.22 81.42
N ARG A 834 80.77 -34.42 81.08
CA ARG A 834 81.57 -35.59 81.44
C ARG A 834 82.82 -35.26 82.27
N ALA A 835 83.24 -36.22 83.08
CA ALA A 835 84.59 -36.29 83.61
C ALA A 835 85.00 -37.75 83.86
N THR A 836 86.26 -38.08 83.56
CA THR A 836 86.82 -39.40 83.81
C THR A 836 87.32 -39.50 85.25
N THR A 837 87.03 -40.61 85.93
CA THR A 837 87.50 -40.83 87.30
C THR A 837 89.00 -41.07 87.37
N ALA A 838 89.63 -40.45 88.37
CA ALA A 838 91.04 -40.66 88.70
C ALA A 838 91.29 -42.04 89.34
N TYR A 839 92.54 -42.32 89.70
CA TYR A 839 92.97 -43.61 90.28
C TYR A 839 92.22 -44.03 91.56
N ASP A 840 91.66 -43.08 92.29
CA ASP A 840 90.86 -43.27 93.51
C ASP A 840 89.34 -43.40 93.24
N GLY A 841 88.95 -43.35 91.97
CA GLY A 841 87.55 -43.37 91.53
C GLY A 841 86.85 -42.00 91.53
N GLN A 842 87.52 -40.88 91.80
CA GLN A 842 86.85 -39.57 91.92
C GLN A 842 86.94 -38.66 90.67
N ALA A 843 85.92 -37.80 90.49
CA ALA A 843 85.85 -36.77 89.44
C ALA A 843 85.03 -35.53 89.90
N LYS A 844 85.09 -34.43 89.14
CA LYS A 844 84.19 -33.25 89.25
C LYS A 844 83.43 -33.06 87.92
N LEU A 845 82.12 -32.85 87.97
CA LEU A 845 81.32 -32.32 86.86
C LEU A 845 81.00 -30.84 87.08
N PRO A 846 81.34 -29.93 86.15
CA PRO A 846 80.88 -28.54 86.20
C PRO A 846 79.42 -28.44 85.75
N ALA A 847 78.74 -27.38 86.18
CA ALA A 847 77.40 -26.99 85.70
C ALA A 847 76.32 -28.09 85.73
N ALA A 848 76.26 -28.90 86.80
CA ALA A 848 75.10 -29.75 87.04
C ALA A 848 73.82 -28.92 87.26
N PRO A 849 72.66 -29.35 86.74
CA PRO A 849 71.39 -28.66 86.95
C PRO A 849 70.88 -28.81 88.40
N PRO A 850 70.08 -27.85 88.92
CA PRO A 850 69.43 -27.91 90.23
C PRO A 850 68.18 -28.80 90.22
N THR A 851 68.25 -29.97 89.58
CA THR A 851 67.14 -30.93 89.43
C THR A 851 67.64 -32.33 89.72
N GLU A 852 66.76 -33.24 90.15
CA GLU A 852 67.12 -34.65 90.27
C GLU A 852 67.50 -35.19 88.89
N THR A 853 68.65 -35.87 88.79
CA THR A 853 69.19 -36.31 87.50
C THR A 853 70.03 -37.58 87.63
N THR A 854 70.00 -38.45 86.62
CA THR A 854 70.73 -39.72 86.64
C THR A 854 72.16 -39.52 86.16
N ILE A 855 73.13 -39.62 87.07
CA ILE A 855 74.54 -39.74 86.67
C ILE A 855 74.78 -41.17 86.20
N LYS A 856 75.28 -41.31 84.97
CA LYS A 856 75.71 -42.59 84.40
C LYS A 856 77.23 -42.67 84.43
N ALA A 857 77.73 -43.89 84.59
CA ALA A 857 79.15 -44.20 84.60
C ALA A 857 79.40 -45.40 83.68
N SER A 858 80.48 -45.38 82.90
CA SER A 858 80.87 -46.49 82.04
C SER A 858 82.36 -46.80 82.15
N SER A 859 82.65 -48.09 82.26
CA SER A 859 83.99 -48.66 82.14
C SER A 859 83.97 -49.73 81.03
N PRO A 860 85.14 -50.20 80.54
CA PRO A 860 85.22 -51.32 79.59
C PRO A 860 84.57 -52.63 80.07
N LEU A 861 84.21 -52.74 81.35
CA LEU A 861 83.76 -53.97 82.02
C LEU A 861 82.31 -53.89 82.52
N GLY A 862 81.63 -52.78 82.22
CA GLY A 862 80.25 -52.53 82.63
C GLY A 862 80.04 -51.07 82.99
N GLY A 863 78.78 -50.64 82.85
CA GLY A 863 78.31 -49.34 83.34
C GLY A 863 77.41 -49.49 84.56
N GLY A 864 77.22 -48.37 85.25
CA GLY A 864 76.31 -48.23 86.39
C GLY A 864 75.70 -46.83 86.37
N GLU A 865 74.64 -46.63 87.14
CA GLU A 865 73.97 -45.33 87.24
C GLU A 865 73.45 -45.07 88.65
N THR A 866 73.35 -43.79 89.01
CA THR A 866 72.87 -43.34 90.33
C THR A 866 72.02 -42.08 90.16
N ALA A 867 71.04 -41.88 91.03
CA ALA A 867 70.32 -40.61 91.10
C ALA A 867 71.13 -39.58 91.90
N LEU A 868 71.32 -38.38 91.35
CA LEU A 868 71.79 -37.21 92.04
C LEU A 868 70.58 -36.37 92.45
N ALA A 869 70.38 -36.14 93.75
CA ALA A 869 69.34 -35.24 94.24
C ALA A 869 69.65 -33.78 93.88
N ALA A 870 68.61 -32.96 93.67
CA ALA A 870 68.71 -31.57 93.20
C ALA A 870 69.59 -30.64 94.06
N ASP A 871 69.78 -30.97 95.34
CA ASP A 871 70.62 -30.25 96.31
C ASP A 871 72.02 -30.86 96.51
N ALA A 872 72.22 -32.13 96.12
CA ALA A 872 73.45 -32.87 96.38
C ALA A 872 74.65 -32.33 95.59
N THR A 873 75.77 -32.16 96.28
CA THR A 873 77.07 -31.77 95.70
C THR A 873 78.02 -32.95 95.51
N GLU A 874 77.69 -34.14 96.03
CA GLU A 874 78.48 -35.36 95.89
C GLU A 874 77.59 -36.57 95.59
N ALA A 875 78.07 -37.52 94.76
CA ALA A 875 77.37 -38.76 94.43
C ALA A 875 78.33 -39.95 94.30
N THR A 876 77.84 -41.16 94.61
CA THR A 876 78.58 -42.42 94.44
C THR A 876 77.84 -43.34 93.46
N ILE A 877 78.59 -43.96 92.53
CA ILE A 877 78.07 -44.86 91.50
C ILE A 877 78.75 -46.23 91.63
N VAL A 878 77.96 -47.30 91.53
CA VAL A 878 78.44 -48.69 91.59
C VAL A 878 78.40 -49.30 90.19
N ILE A 879 79.51 -49.85 89.72
CA ILE A 879 79.63 -50.57 88.44
C ILE A 879 79.80 -52.10 88.64
N PRO A 880 79.48 -52.96 87.66
CA PRO A 880 79.47 -54.41 87.85
C PRO A 880 80.82 -55.02 88.23
N LEU A 881 81.90 -54.58 87.58
CA LEU A 881 83.29 -54.99 87.84
C LEU A 881 84.20 -53.79 87.54
N SER A 882 85.15 -53.50 88.43
CA SER A 882 86.26 -52.60 88.14
C SER A 882 87.34 -53.32 87.33
N THR A 883 88.26 -52.57 86.72
CA THR A 883 89.45 -53.15 86.08
C THR A 883 90.28 -53.98 87.07
N TRP A 884 90.23 -53.64 88.36
CA TRP A 884 90.87 -54.41 89.42
C TRP A 884 90.20 -55.76 89.67
N THR A 885 88.85 -55.86 89.66
CA THR A 885 88.16 -57.14 89.92
C THR A 885 88.53 -58.21 88.90
N ILE A 886 88.62 -57.86 87.61
CA ILE A 886 89.00 -58.83 86.57
C ILE A 886 90.47 -59.25 86.67
N VAL A 887 91.38 -58.35 87.06
CA VAL A 887 92.78 -58.71 87.34
C VAL A 887 92.86 -59.77 88.46
N PHE A 888 92.07 -59.63 89.53
CA PHE A 888 91.98 -60.64 90.59
C PHE A 888 91.37 -61.96 90.11
N ILE A 889 90.28 -61.93 89.34
CA ILE A 889 89.61 -63.16 88.85
C ILE A 889 90.50 -63.93 87.85
N ALA A 890 91.18 -63.23 86.94
CA ALA A 890 92.09 -63.86 85.96
C ALA A 890 93.27 -64.60 86.62
N ALA A 891 93.81 -64.04 87.71
CA ALA A 891 94.85 -64.66 88.51
C ALA A 891 94.36 -65.97 89.17
N ALA A 892 93.15 -65.96 89.75
CA ALA A 892 92.54 -67.14 90.36
C ALA A 892 92.27 -68.27 89.36
N CYS A 893 91.71 -67.96 88.18
CA CYS A 893 91.42 -68.96 87.15
C CYS A 893 92.69 -69.62 86.57
N SER A 894 93.77 -68.85 86.42
CA SER A 894 95.05 -69.38 85.91
C SER A 894 95.67 -70.43 86.83
N ALA A 895 95.53 -70.27 88.16
CA ALA A 895 95.97 -71.26 89.13
C ALA A 895 95.21 -72.59 89.01
N ALA A 896 93.89 -72.54 88.82
CA ALA A 896 93.04 -73.74 88.73
C ALA A 896 93.33 -74.60 87.49
N VAL A 897 93.59 -73.98 86.33
CA VAL A 897 93.92 -74.70 85.08
C VAL A 897 95.26 -75.45 85.18
N LEU A 898 96.22 -74.89 85.92
CA LEU A 898 97.53 -75.52 86.14
C LEU A 898 97.39 -76.88 86.86
N VAL A 899 96.54 -76.94 87.89
CA VAL A 899 96.26 -78.16 88.68
C VAL A 899 95.63 -79.26 87.81
N LEU A 900 94.64 -78.90 86.98
CA LEU A 900 93.92 -79.89 86.15
C LEU A 900 94.78 -80.51 85.04
N LYS A 901 95.83 -79.82 84.58
CA LYS A 901 96.68 -80.30 83.48
C LYS A 901 97.64 -81.43 83.90
N ILE A 902 97.87 -81.60 85.20
CA ILE A 902 98.82 -82.58 85.77
C ILE A 902 98.22 -84.00 85.87
N SER A 903 96.90 -84.12 86.05
CA SER A 903 96.25 -85.40 86.43
C SER A 903 96.08 -86.42 85.28
N ARG A 904 96.02 -85.99 84.02
CA ARG A 904 95.59 -86.84 82.88
C ARG A 904 96.67 -87.75 82.24
N ARG A 905 97.89 -87.83 82.79
CA ARG A 905 99.07 -88.43 82.10
C ARG A 905 99.38 -89.92 82.38
N ARG A 906 98.46 -90.73 82.94
CA ARG A 906 98.74 -92.16 83.28
C ARG A 906 97.60 -93.14 82.98
N ARG A 907 97.75 -94.00 81.96
CA ARG A 907 97.21 -95.39 81.84
C ARG A 907 97.85 -96.13 80.62
N PRO A 908 98.18 -97.45 80.67
CA PRO A 908 98.94 -98.14 79.62
C PRO A 908 98.10 -99.09 78.72
N ARG A 909 98.74 -99.63 77.67
CA ARG A 909 98.24 -100.71 76.77
C ARG A 909 98.56 -102.12 77.30
N GLN A 910 97.82 -103.13 76.84
CA GLN A 910 98.33 -104.50 76.66
C GLN A 910 97.63 -105.21 75.48
N GLN A 911 98.03 -106.45 75.15
CA GLN A 911 97.82 -107.11 73.85
C GLN A 911 96.93 -108.39 73.90
N SER A 912 96.71 -108.95 72.71
CA SER A 912 95.90 -110.13 72.34
C SER A 912 96.48 -111.49 72.71
N SER A 913 95.61 -112.50 72.88
CA SER A 913 95.85 -113.88 72.38
C SER A 913 94.61 -114.79 72.41
N SER A 914 93.94 -114.97 71.26
CA SER A 914 93.26 -116.21 70.81
C SER A 914 92.66 -115.98 69.43
#